data_AF-A0A670JU07-F1
#
_entry.id   AF-A0A670JU07-F1
#
_cell.length_a   1.000
_cell.length_b   1.000
_cell.length_c   1.000
_cell.angle_alpha   90.00
_cell.angle_beta   90.00
_cell.angle_gamma   90.00
#
_symmetry.space_group_name_H-M   'P 1'
#
loop_
_entity.id
_entity.type
_entity.pdbx_description
1 polymer ?
#
loop_
_entity_poly.entity_id
_entity_poly.type
_entity_poly.pdbx_seq_one_letter_code
_entity_poly.pdbx_strand_id
1 'polypeptide(L)'
;MAAPGPLQPPPQRLGPWLRAGAEVALRVPSLFLIDAIFNSSPVFPGDSLWAGLLGGLLRLMGVFVSSVVLILSQRSLFKFYTISSALLLAATSVMVNYYAFLHINFHSASYTTPFGVQLLPHKGPSLGMALSALQLAFGIGYVALLNIQSIYSQLIILDLLIPLVGLIVELPLHTRQILVFTSGFILTVYTLVVLVYKIKRFYYSSRYVYLLIRHMYRIYGLQLLLEDTWKRIRFPSVLRVFWLTRLAAQAVVLTFFIKMAETDPGIKFYMISWDSFWELFCSLIVSGCDSTLTVLGMSAVISSIAHYLGLGILAFIGSTDEDDKRLGFVAPVLFFILALQTGLSGLKPEERLVRLSRNMCLLLTAVLHFIHGMTDPVLMSLSASHVSSFRRHFPVLFVSACLFVLPILLSYMLWHHYALNTWLFAVTAFCVELCLKVIVSITVYVLFMIDGYYNVLWEKLDDYVYYVRSTGNIIEFIFGVIMFGNGAYTMVFESGSKIRACMMCLHAYFNIYLQAKNGWKTFINRRTAVEKINSLPEVKGERLREIDDVCAICYHEFTTSARITPCNHYFHALCLRKWLYIQDTCPMCHQKVYTEEKENLNISNNNGFVALDENEPDENPLQGEDEAADMENELNEDNDSSESEEEAETENSSQSVTLPEEHSEQGT
;
A
#
# COMPACT_ATOMS: atom_id res chain seq x y z
N MET A 1 37.06 22.09 33.81
CA MET A 1 35.72 21.61 34.24
C MET A 1 34.88 21.43 32.99
N ALA A 2 34.16 20.32 32.85
CA ALA A 2 33.25 20.11 31.72
C ALA A 2 31.82 20.51 32.11
N ALA A 3 31.10 21.18 31.24
CA ALA A 3 29.69 21.50 31.46
C ALA A 3 28.83 20.22 31.35
N PRO A 4 27.81 20.03 32.21
CA PRO A 4 26.86 18.93 32.04
C PRO A 4 26.00 19.17 30.79
N GLY A 5 25.93 18.17 29.91
CA GLY A 5 25.07 18.20 28.73
C GLY A 5 23.58 18.20 29.09
N PRO A 6 22.69 18.59 28.15
CA PRO A 6 21.25 18.68 28.39
C PRO A 6 20.65 17.33 28.81
N LEU A 7 19.74 17.38 29.78
CA LEU A 7 19.05 16.20 30.32
C LEU A 7 18.25 15.47 29.24
N GLN A 8 18.48 14.17 29.10
CA GLN A 8 17.64 13.31 28.27
C GLN A 8 16.20 13.28 28.82
N PRO A 9 15.15 13.39 27.97
CA PRO A 9 13.79 13.23 28.42
C PRO A 9 13.52 11.76 28.84
N PRO A 10 12.66 11.53 29.86
CA PRO A 10 12.37 10.19 30.36
C PRO A 10 11.62 9.32 29.34
N PRO A 11 11.64 7.98 29.48
CA PRO A 11 11.15 7.03 28.47
C PRO A 11 9.61 6.95 28.34
N GLN A 12 8.98 8.04 27.92
CA GLN A 12 7.61 8.02 27.42
C GLN A 12 7.57 7.33 26.05
N ARG A 13 6.97 6.11 25.95
CA ARG A 13 6.26 5.64 24.72
C ARG A 13 5.52 4.30 24.80
N LEU A 14 5.63 3.49 25.86
CA LEU A 14 4.96 2.17 25.88
C LEU A 14 3.42 2.25 25.75
N GLY A 15 2.78 3.18 26.47
CA GLY A 15 1.32 3.32 26.51
C GLY A 15 0.62 3.70 25.18
N PRO A 16 1.18 4.60 24.36
CA PRO A 16 0.71 4.83 22.98
C PRO A 16 0.79 3.58 22.09
N TRP A 17 1.94 2.89 22.07
CA TRP A 17 2.14 1.70 21.23
C TRP A 17 1.22 0.54 21.62
N LEU A 18 1.04 0.29 22.92
CA LEU A 18 0.08 -0.72 23.41
C LEU A 18 -1.37 -0.39 23.02
N ARG A 19 -1.79 0.88 23.10
CA ARG A 19 -3.12 1.30 22.61
C ARG A 19 -3.26 1.12 21.10
N ALA A 20 -2.21 1.45 20.33
CA ALA A 20 -2.20 1.30 18.88
C ALA A 20 -2.23 -0.18 18.44
N GLY A 21 -1.55 -1.07 19.17
CA GLY A 21 -1.58 -2.52 18.95
C GLY A 21 -2.94 -3.13 19.32
N ALA A 22 -3.49 -2.78 20.49
CA ALA A 22 -4.79 -3.27 20.95
C ALA A 22 -5.94 -2.91 20.01
N GLU A 23 -5.94 -1.70 19.43
CA GLU A 23 -6.96 -1.32 18.44
C GLU A 23 -6.90 -2.18 17.17
N VAL A 24 -5.70 -2.55 16.70
CA VAL A 24 -5.53 -3.45 15.54
C VAL A 24 -5.95 -4.87 15.91
N ALA A 25 -5.45 -5.41 17.04
CA ALA A 25 -5.72 -6.77 17.48
C ALA A 25 -7.22 -7.03 17.66
N LEU A 26 -7.97 -6.08 18.25
CA LEU A 26 -9.42 -6.22 18.42
C LEU A 26 -10.21 -6.09 17.10
N ARG A 27 -9.64 -5.56 16.01
CA ARG A 27 -10.28 -5.55 14.67
C ARG A 27 -10.08 -6.84 13.88
N VAL A 28 -9.09 -7.67 14.23
CA VAL A 28 -8.78 -8.91 13.49
C VAL A 28 -9.91 -9.97 13.52
N PRO A 29 -10.64 -10.20 14.62
CA PRO A 29 -11.69 -11.23 14.66
C PRO A 29 -12.85 -10.99 13.69
N SER A 30 -13.18 -9.75 13.32
CA SER A 30 -14.21 -9.51 12.31
C SER A 30 -13.75 -9.82 10.88
N LEU A 31 -12.44 -9.76 10.58
CA LEU A 31 -11.91 -10.28 9.33
C LEU A 31 -11.98 -11.82 9.28
N PHE A 32 -11.67 -12.51 10.38
CA PHE A 32 -11.88 -13.96 10.47
C PHE A 32 -13.35 -14.36 10.29
N LEU A 33 -14.30 -13.58 10.84
CA LEU A 33 -15.73 -13.83 10.65
C LEU A 33 -16.17 -13.60 9.19
N ILE A 34 -15.65 -12.56 8.53
CA ILE A 34 -15.88 -12.30 7.09
C ILE A 34 -15.31 -13.43 6.22
N ASP A 35 -14.07 -13.87 6.48
CA ASP A 35 -13.43 -14.99 5.77
C ASP A 35 -14.23 -16.29 5.94
N ALA A 36 -14.62 -16.63 7.17
CA ALA A 36 -15.43 -17.80 7.47
C ALA A 36 -16.81 -17.76 6.80
N ILE A 37 -17.44 -16.58 6.70
CA ILE A 37 -18.72 -16.44 5.99
C ILE A 37 -18.52 -16.68 4.48
N PHE A 38 -17.50 -16.10 3.86
CA PHE A 38 -17.21 -16.30 2.44
C PHE A 38 -16.83 -17.75 2.11
N ASN A 39 -16.01 -18.38 2.94
CA ASN A 39 -15.53 -19.75 2.75
C ASN A 39 -16.52 -20.83 3.23
N SER A 40 -17.62 -20.47 3.89
CA SER A 40 -18.64 -21.43 4.32
C SER A 40 -19.39 -22.07 3.13
N SER A 41 -19.76 -23.34 3.27
CA SER A 41 -20.76 -23.98 2.39
C SER A 41 -22.17 -23.45 2.68
N PRO A 42 -23.10 -23.43 1.70
CA PRO A 42 -24.46 -22.95 1.91
C PRO A 42 -25.17 -23.78 2.99
N VAL A 43 -25.67 -23.09 4.03
CA VAL A 43 -26.22 -23.70 5.26
C VAL A 43 -27.45 -24.57 5.01
N PHE A 44 -28.17 -24.31 3.91
CA PHE A 44 -29.33 -25.09 3.47
C PHE A 44 -29.09 -25.60 2.04
N PRO A 45 -28.61 -26.84 1.87
CA PRO A 45 -28.35 -27.45 0.55
C PRO A 45 -29.63 -28.08 -0.05
N GLY A 46 -30.78 -27.39 0.03
CA GLY A 46 -32.07 -27.90 -0.43
C GLY A 46 -32.68 -27.02 -1.53
N ASP A 47 -33.29 -27.66 -2.53
CA ASP A 47 -33.76 -27.06 -3.81
C ASP A 47 -34.82 -25.94 -3.70
N SER A 48 -35.24 -25.58 -2.49
CA SER A 48 -36.19 -24.48 -2.28
C SER A 48 -35.51 -23.12 -2.40
N LEU A 49 -35.96 -22.32 -3.38
CA LEU A 49 -35.49 -20.95 -3.63
C LEU A 49 -35.52 -20.06 -2.36
N TRP A 50 -36.49 -20.28 -1.48
CA TRP A 50 -36.60 -19.59 -0.19
C TRP A 50 -35.48 -19.90 0.80
N ALA A 51 -35.01 -21.15 0.89
CA ALA A 51 -33.89 -21.50 1.77
C ALA A 51 -32.57 -20.93 1.25
N GLY A 52 -32.37 -20.92 -0.07
CA GLY A 52 -31.25 -20.23 -0.71
C GLY A 52 -31.26 -18.73 -0.46
N LEU A 53 -32.41 -18.07 -0.66
CA LEU A 53 -32.59 -16.63 -0.39
C LEU A 53 -32.31 -16.30 1.08
N LEU A 54 -32.89 -17.05 2.02
CA LEU A 54 -32.72 -16.84 3.45
C LEU A 54 -31.26 -17.05 3.89
N GLY A 55 -30.59 -18.09 3.39
CA GLY A 55 -29.17 -18.34 3.64
C GLY A 55 -28.27 -17.24 3.08
N GLY A 56 -28.57 -16.73 1.87
CA GLY A 56 -27.87 -15.60 1.27
C GLY A 56 -28.04 -14.30 2.08
N LEU A 57 -29.26 -14.01 2.53
CA LEU A 57 -29.57 -12.82 3.34
C LEU A 57 -28.91 -12.91 4.72
N LEU A 58 -28.87 -14.09 5.35
CA LEU A 58 -28.16 -14.32 6.61
C LEU A 58 -26.66 -14.06 6.47
N ARG A 59 -26.03 -14.53 5.38
CA ARG A 59 -24.61 -14.25 5.07
C ARG A 59 -24.36 -12.76 4.86
N LEU A 60 -25.21 -12.09 4.09
CA LEU A 60 -25.09 -10.65 3.83
C LEU A 60 -25.22 -9.82 5.12
N MET A 61 -26.14 -10.20 6.03
CA MET A 61 -26.21 -9.63 7.37
C MET A 61 -24.95 -9.91 8.21
N GLY A 62 -24.39 -11.12 8.15
CA GLY A 62 -23.14 -11.45 8.84
C GLY A 62 -21.95 -10.60 8.37
N VAL A 63 -21.79 -10.42 7.04
CA VAL A 63 -20.76 -9.55 6.46
C VAL A 63 -21.01 -8.08 6.84
N PHE A 64 -22.27 -7.62 6.79
CA PHE A 64 -22.64 -6.25 7.17
C PHE A 64 -22.31 -5.97 8.64
N VAL A 65 -22.73 -6.82 9.58
CA VAL A 65 -22.41 -6.69 11.02
C VAL A 65 -20.91 -6.70 11.25
N SER A 66 -20.17 -7.59 10.60
CA SER A 66 -18.70 -7.67 10.72
C SER A 66 -18.00 -6.42 10.19
N SER A 67 -18.50 -5.85 9.09
CA SER A 67 -18.02 -4.60 8.49
C SER A 67 -18.30 -3.40 9.39
N VAL A 68 -19.49 -3.33 9.99
CA VAL A 68 -19.85 -2.31 10.98
C VAL A 68 -18.92 -2.40 12.20
N VAL A 69 -18.65 -3.61 12.72
CA VAL A 69 -17.72 -3.83 13.84
C VAL A 69 -16.30 -3.37 13.51
N LEU A 70 -15.82 -3.61 12.28
CA LEU A 70 -14.48 -3.17 11.82
C LEU A 70 -14.33 -1.64 11.81
N ILE A 71 -15.40 -0.90 11.49
CA ILE A 71 -15.45 0.57 11.45
C ILE A 71 -15.63 1.21 12.85
N LEU A 72 -16.00 0.45 13.89
CA LEU A 72 -16.24 1.00 15.22
C LEU A 72 -15.00 1.67 15.84
N SER A 73 -15.26 2.71 16.65
CA SER A 73 -14.25 3.32 17.52
C SER A 73 -13.77 2.34 18.60
N GLN A 74 -12.50 2.42 18.98
CA GLN A 74 -11.88 1.57 20.01
C GLN A 74 -12.74 1.43 21.30
N ARG A 75 -13.35 2.53 21.76
CA ARG A 75 -14.20 2.56 22.96
C ARG A 75 -15.53 1.83 22.81
N SER A 76 -16.10 1.76 21.60
CA SER A 76 -17.33 0.99 21.32
C SER A 76 -17.00 -0.46 20.98
N LEU A 77 -15.87 -0.67 20.32
CA LEU A 77 -15.36 -1.98 19.89
C LEU A 77 -14.93 -2.84 21.10
N PHE A 78 -14.23 -2.27 22.09
CA PHE A 78 -13.97 -2.95 23.38
C PHE A 78 -15.27 -3.38 24.07
N LYS A 79 -16.28 -2.48 24.12
CA LYS A 79 -17.58 -2.78 24.76
C LYS A 79 -18.36 -3.87 24.03
N PHE A 80 -18.26 -3.93 22.70
CA PHE A 80 -18.81 -5.01 21.89
C PHE A 80 -18.20 -6.35 22.33
N TYR A 81 -16.87 -6.47 22.32
CA TYR A 81 -16.22 -7.72 22.72
C TYR A 81 -16.41 -8.10 24.19
N THR A 82 -16.52 -7.15 25.13
CA THR A 82 -16.88 -7.51 26.53
C THR A 82 -18.29 -8.11 26.63
N ILE A 83 -19.24 -7.65 25.81
CA ILE A 83 -20.59 -8.22 25.77
C ILE A 83 -20.57 -9.58 25.06
N SER A 84 -19.89 -9.70 23.92
CA SER A 84 -19.73 -10.97 23.21
C SER A 84 -19.01 -12.04 24.05
N SER A 85 -17.99 -11.66 24.81
CA SER A 85 -17.26 -12.56 25.72
C SER A 85 -18.10 -13.00 26.90
N ALA A 86 -18.95 -12.11 27.46
CA ALA A 86 -19.91 -12.50 28.50
C ALA A 86 -20.97 -13.47 27.95
N LEU A 87 -21.51 -13.21 26.76
CA LEU A 87 -22.46 -14.13 26.11
C LEU A 87 -21.82 -15.50 25.81
N LEU A 88 -20.56 -15.52 25.37
CA LEU A 88 -19.81 -16.75 25.15
C LEU A 88 -19.61 -17.53 26.45
N LEU A 89 -19.20 -16.86 27.55
CA LEU A 89 -19.04 -17.49 28.86
C LEU A 89 -20.36 -18.06 29.40
N ALA A 90 -21.48 -17.34 29.24
CA ALA A 90 -22.80 -17.83 29.60
C ALA A 90 -23.17 -19.09 28.79
N ALA A 91 -22.93 -19.09 27.47
CA ALA A 91 -23.18 -20.24 26.61
C ALA A 91 -22.30 -21.44 26.96
N THR A 92 -21.00 -21.25 27.21
CA THR A 92 -20.11 -22.34 27.65
C THR A 92 -20.47 -22.86 29.03
N SER A 93 -20.92 -21.99 29.93
CA SER A 93 -21.34 -22.36 31.30
C SER A 93 -22.62 -23.22 31.32
N VAL A 94 -23.59 -22.92 30.43
CA VAL A 94 -24.77 -23.78 30.20
C VAL A 94 -24.37 -25.10 29.52
N MET A 95 -23.50 -25.06 28.50
CA MET A 95 -23.01 -26.27 27.83
C MET A 95 -22.24 -27.20 28.77
N VAL A 96 -21.46 -26.67 29.71
CA VAL A 96 -20.76 -27.48 30.75
C VAL A 96 -21.76 -28.12 31.71
N ASN A 97 -22.78 -27.38 32.19
CA ASN A 97 -23.84 -27.97 33.03
C ASN A 97 -24.62 -29.08 32.27
N TYR A 98 -24.91 -28.89 30.98
CA TYR A 98 -25.58 -29.88 30.15
C TYR A 98 -24.71 -31.12 29.87
N TYR A 99 -23.44 -30.94 29.53
CA TYR A 99 -22.50 -32.03 29.27
C TYR A 99 -22.19 -32.83 30.56
N ALA A 100 -22.08 -32.15 31.71
CA ALA A 100 -21.91 -32.79 33.00
C ALA A 100 -23.12 -33.68 33.35
N PHE A 101 -24.34 -33.21 33.10
CA PHE A 101 -25.56 -34.00 33.27
C PHE A 101 -25.60 -35.24 32.36
N LEU A 102 -25.20 -35.12 31.08
CA LEU A 102 -25.24 -36.24 30.13
C LEU A 102 -24.19 -37.32 30.40
N HIS A 103 -22.95 -36.93 30.76
CA HIS A 103 -21.81 -37.85 30.74
C HIS A 103 -21.27 -38.24 32.12
N ILE A 104 -21.63 -37.54 33.22
CA ILE A 104 -21.04 -37.78 34.54
C ILE A 104 -22.00 -38.54 35.47
N ASN A 105 -21.99 -39.87 35.36
CA ASN A 105 -22.74 -40.76 36.25
C ASN A 105 -21.95 -41.13 37.51
N PHE A 106 -22.19 -40.40 38.61
CA PHE A 106 -21.66 -40.70 39.95
C PHE A 106 -22.14 -42.05 40.53
N HIS A 107 -23.20 -42.64 39.96
CA HIS A 107 -23.84 -43.91 40.35
C HIS A 107 -22.88 -45.10 40.51
N SER A 108 -21.68 -45.06 39.92
CA SER A 108 -20.71 -46.16 39.96
C SER A 108 -19.82 -46.24 41.22
N ALA A 109 -19.97 -45.32 42.19
CA ALA A 109 -18.89 -45.02 43.13
C ALA A 109 -19.22 -44.97 44.65
N SER A 110 -20.44 -45.27 45.10
CA SER A 110 -20.85 -45.13 46.52
C SER A 110 -21.39 -46.43 47.12
N TYR A 111 -20.96 -46.80 48.33
CA TYR A 111 -21.56 -47.89 49.13
C TYR A 111 -22.75 -47.39 49.95
N THR A 112 -23.79 -48.21 50.09
CA THR A 112 -24.89 -47.96 51.04
C THR A 112 -24.48 -48.34 52.47
N THR A 113 -24.72 -47.45 53.43
CA THR A 113 -24.59 -47.73 54.86
C THR A 113 -25.96 -48.04 55.48
N PRO A 114 -26.06 -48.87 56.54
CA PRO A 114 -27.36 -49.28 57.10
C PRO A 114 -28.14 -48.16 57.82
N PHE A 115 -27.60 -46.95 57.90
CA PHE A 115 -28.28 -45.76 58.44
C PHE A 115 -28.73 -44.75 57.37
N GLY A 116 -28.62 -45.09 56.08
CA GLY A 116 -29.24 -44.32 54.99
C GLY A 116 -28.59 -42.96 54.67
N VAL A 117 -27.45 -42.63 55.29
CA VAL A 117 -26.66 -41.43 54.94
C VAL A 117 -25.55 -41.84 53.98
N GLN A 118 -25.56 -41.22 52.81
CA GLN A 118 -24.66 -41.49 51.68
C GLN A 118 -23.59 -40.39 51.62
N LEU A 119 -22.32 -40.74 51.88
CA LEU A 119 -21.25 -39.76 52.02
C LEU A 119 -19.96 -40.16 51.26
N LEU A 120 -19.66 -39.38 50.22
CA LEU A 120 -18.48 -39.39 49.34
C LEU A 120 -18.27 -40.61 48.41
N PRO A 121 -17.99 -40.38 47.10
CA PRO A 121 -17.67 -41.43 46.15
C PRO A 121 -16.20 -41.90 46.19
N HIS A 122 -15.98 -43.18 45.91
CA HIS A 122 -14.71 -43.91 46.06
C HIS A 122 -13.53 -43.36 45.22
N LYS A 123 -13.78 -42.63 44.13
CA LYS A 123 -12.73 -42.07 43.23
C LYS A 123 -12.66 -40.54 43.21
N GLY A 124 -12.68 -39.95 44.40
CA GLY A 124 -12.09 -38.62 44.66
C GLY A 124 -13.04 -37.43 44.43
N PRO A 125 -13.09 -36.47 45.38
CA PRO A 125 -13.89 -35.24 45.22
C PRO A 125 -13.31 -34.26 44.18
N SER A 126 -12.14 -34.55 43.59
CA SER A 126 -11.40 -33.66 42.70
C SER A 126 -12.17 -33.23 41.45
N LEU A 127 -12.90 -34.15 40.79
CA LEU A 127 -13.65 -33.81 39.56
C LEU A 127 -14.82 -32.86 39.84
N GLY A 128 -15.60 -33.13 40.90
CA GLY A 128 -16.71 -32.26 41.32
C GLY A 128 -16.24 -30.90 41.81
N MET A 129 -15.11 -30.85 42.55
CA MET A 129 -14.46 -29.61 42.96
C MET A 129 -13.92 -28.83 41.77
N ALA A 130 -13.31 -29.49 40.77
CA ALA A 130 -12.79 -28.85 39.57
C ALA A 130 -13.91 -28.26 38.69
N LEU A 131 -15.02 -28.98 38.51
CA LEU A 131 -16.20 -28.48 37.79
C LEU A 131 -16.84 -27.30 38.52
N SER A 132 -16.99 -27.37 39.84
CA SER A 132 -17.49 -26.27 40.66
C SER A 132 -16.57 -25.04 40.61
N ALA A 133 -15.25 -25.22 40.64
CA ALA A 133 -14.28 -24.14 40.51
C ALA A 133 -14.28 -23.51 39.11
N LEU A 134 -14.40 -24.31 38.05
CA LEU A 134 -14.54 -23.84 36.66
C LEU A 134 -15.83 -23.02 36.48
N GLN A 135 -16.95 -23.52 36.99
CA GLN A 135 -18.24 -22.84 36.89
C GLN A 135 -18.29 -21.56 37.74
N LEU A 136 -17.66 -21.56 38.91
CA LEU A 136 -17.46 -20.35 39.72
C LEU A 136 -16.61 -19.31 38.99
N ALA A 137 -15.54 -19.73 38.31
CA ALA A 137 -14.71 -18.84 37.49
C ALA A 137 -15.49 -18.24 36.31
N PHE A 138 -16.33 -19.04 35.62
CA PHE A 138 -17.22 -18.56 34.57
C PHE A 138 -18.27 -17.56 35.11
N GLY A 139 -18.89 -17.84 36.26
CA GLY A 139 -19.86 -16.94 36.90
C GLY A 139 -19.25 -15.60 37.32
N ILE A 140 -18.07 -15.64 37.96
CA ILE A 140 -17.31 -14.42 38.33
C ILE A 140 -16.90 -13.64 37.07
N GLY A 141 -16.40 -14.32 36.02
CA GLY A 141 -16.02 -13.69 34.75
C GLY A 141 -17.20 -13.02 34.04
N TYR A 142 -18.35 -13.68 33.99
CA TYR A 142 -19.60 -13.15 33.44
C TYR A 142 -20.07 -11.89 34.18
N VAL A 143 -20.07 -11.93 35.52
CA VAL A 143 -20.39 -10.80 36.39
C VAL A 143 -19.46 -9.61 36.16
N ALA A 144 -18.16 -9.86 36.10
CA ALA A 144 -17.14 -8.82 35.92
C ALA A 144 -17.24 -8.14 34.55
N LEU A 145 -17.41 -8.90 33.46
CA LEU A 145 -17.49 -8.36 32.10
C LEU A 145 -18.72 -7.47 31.87
N LEU A 146 -19.86 -7.80 32.48
CA LEU A 146 -21.08 -7.02 32.34
C LEU A 146 -21.21 -5.88 33.37
N ASN A 147 -20.36 -5.88 34.40
CA ASN A 147 -20.39 -5.01 35.57
C ASN A 147 -21.76 -5.01 36.26
N ILE A 148 -22.10 -6.17 36.84
CA ILE A 148 -23.38 -6.44 37.50
C ILE A 148 -23.33 -6.01 38.98
N GLN A 149 -24.44 -5.46 39.49
CA GLN A 149 -24.55 -5.04 40.89
C GLN A 149 -24.56 -6.23 41.88
N SER A 150 -23.96 -6.03 43.05
CA SER A 150 -23.60 -7.07 44.05
C SER A 150 -24.67 -8.13 44.35
N ILE A 151 -25.94 -7.71 44.53
CA ILE A 151 -27.05 -8.62 44.85
C ILE A 151 -27.36 -9.57 43.66
N TYR A 152 -27.42 -9.02 42.44
CA TYR A 152 -27.72 -9.82 41.25
C TYR A 152 -26.55 -10.73 40.85
N SER A 153 -25.30 -10.30 41.08
CA SER A 153 -24.13 -11.15 40.83
C SER A 153 -24.10 -12.41 41.69
N GLN A 154 -24.50 -12.31 42.97
CA GLN A 154 -24.58 -13.47 43.85
C GLN A 154 -25.66 -14.47 43.38
N LEU A 155 -26.82 -13.97 42.95
CA LEU A 155 -27.89 -14.81 42.41
C LEU A 155 -27.50 -15.54 41.12
N ILE A 156 -26.74 -14.90 40.22
CA ILE A 156 -26.28 -15.52 38.97
C ILE A 156 -25.21 -16.61 39.25
N ILE A 157 -24.27 -16.35 40.16
CA ILE A 157 -23.28 -17.36 40.56
C ILE A 157 -23.98 -18.55 41.23
N LEU A 158 -24.98 -18.30 42.08
CA LEU A 158 -25.78 -19.35 42.71
C LEU A 158 -26.55 -20.19 41.68
N ASP A 159 -27.24 -19.57 40.72
CA ASP A 159 -27.96 -20.25 39.65
C ASP A 159 -27.05 -21.19 38.84
N LEU A 160 -25.86 -20.71 38.46
CA LEU A 160 -24.89 -21.50 37.69
C LEU A 160 -24.36 -22.73 38.45
N LEU A 161 -24.22 -22.65 39.78
CA LEU A 161 -23.78 -23.75 40.64
C LEU A 161 -24.91 -24.72 41.04
N ILE A 162 -26.17 -24.28 41.08
CA ILE A 162 -27.31 -25.10 41.52
C ILE A 162 -27.40 -26.46 40.78
N PRO A 163 -27.25 -26.54 39.43
CA PRO A 163 -27.23 -27.83 38.72
C PRO A 163 -26.08 -28.76 39.12
N LEU A 164 -24.90 -28.22 39.45
CA LEU A 164 -23.75 -29.00 39.94
C LEU A 164 -23.97 -29.50 41.36
N VAL A 165 -24.55 -28.68 42.24
CA VAL A 165 -24.95 -29.12 43.60
C VAL A 165 -26.00 -30.24 43.49
N GLY A 166 -26.99 -30.10 42.61
CA GLY A 166 -27.99 -31.15 42.35
C GLY A 166 -27.41 -32.46 41.76
N LEU A 167 -26.23 -32.40 41.12
CA LEU A 167 -25.48 -33.56 40.66
C LEU A 167 -24.67 -34.22 41.79
N ILE A 168 -24.05 -33.41 42.66
CA ILE A 168 -23.26 -33.86 43.82
C ILE A 168 -24.14 -34.46 44.92
N VAL A 169 -25.37 -33.96 45.09
CA VAL A 169 -26.36 -34.43 46.09
C VAL A 169 -27.24 -35.57 45.52
N GLU A 170 -26.86 -36.14 44.37
CA GLU A 170 -27.49 -37.34 43.75
C GLU A 170 -29.03 -37.25 43.60
N LEU A 171 -29.58 -36.07 43.27
CA LEU A 171 -31.02 -35.87 43.09
C LEU A 171 -31.64 -36.82 42.02
N PRO A 172 -32.96 -37.07 42.04
CA PRO A 172 -33.62 -37.88 41.02
C PRO A 172 -33.36 -37.35 39.59
N LEU A 173 -33.25 -38.26 38.61
CA LEU A 173 -32.94 -37.91 37.20
C LEU A 173 -33.88 -36.83 36.64
N HIS A 174 -35.19 -36.98 36.87
CA HIS A 174 -36.20 -36.01 36.44
C HIS A 174 -36.02 -34.63 37.10
N THR A 175 -35.58 -34.59 38.37
CA THR A 175 -35.30 -33.35 39.09
C THR A 175 -34.03 -32.69 38.57
N ARG A 176 -32.94 -33.44 38.35
CA ARG A 176 -31.70 -32.94 37.73
C ARG A 176 -31.94 -32.37 36.34
N GLN A 177 -32.72 -33.05 35.51
CA GLN A 177 -33.04 -32.58 34.15
C GLN A 177 -33.78 -31.24 34.18
N ILE A 178 -34.83 -31.10 35.02
CA ILE A 178 -35.53 -29.82 35.21
C ILE A 178 -34.53 -28.74 35.64
N LEU A 179 -33.68 -29.03 36.63
CA LEU A 179 -32.76 -28.07 37.24
C LEU A 179 -31.77 -27.45 36.24
N VAL A 180 -31.21 -28.26 35.34
CA VAL A 180 -30.33 -27.82 34.25
C VAL A 180 -31.08 -26.91 33.28
N PHE A 181 -32.30 -27.29 32.87
CA PHE A 181 -33.11 -26.47 31.96
C PHE A 181 -33.60 -25.17 32.60
N THR A 182 -33.96 -25.15 33.89
CA THR A 182 -34.41 -23.93 34.56
C THR A 182 -33.29 -22.92 34.76
N SER A 183 -32.08 -23.35 35.15
CA SER A 183 -30.91 -22.46 35.24
C SER A 183 -30.54 -21.90 33.85
N GLY A 184 -30.48 -22.76 32.83
CA GLY A 184 -30.23 -22.31 31.45
C GLY A 184 -31.28 -21.31 30.94
N PHE A 185 -32.55 -21.48 31.31
CA PHE A 185 -33.62 -20.54 30.98
C PHE A 185 -33.51 -19.21 31.74
N ILE A 186 -33.23 -19.24 33.05
CA ILE A 186 -33.05 -18.05 33.89
C ILE A 186 -31.87 -17.21 33.36
N LEU A 187 -30.74 -17.85 33.05
CA LEU A 187 -29.56 -17.19 32.49
C LEU A 187 -29.83 -16.61 31.09
N THR A 188 -30.53 -17.33 30.21
CA THR A 188 -30.86 -16.82 28.86
C THR A 188 -31.84 -15.65 28.90
N VAL A 189 -32.87 -15.68 29.76
CA VAL A 189 -33.75 -14.52 29.97
C VAL A 189 -32.98 -13.32 30.55
N TYR A 190 -32.10 -13.54 31.53
CA TYR A 190 -31.30 -12.48 32.13
C TYR A 190 -30.32 -11.85 31.11
N THR A 191 -29.57 -12.67 30.37
CA THR A 191 -28.66 -12.19 29.30
C THR A 191 -29.42 -11.37 28.25
N LEU A 192 -30.63 -11.80 27.85
CA LEU A 192 -31.47 -11.08 26.89
C LEU A 192 -31.90 -9.70 27.42
N VAL A 193 -32.35 -9.60 28.67
CA VAL A 193 -32.72 -8.31 29.29
C VAL A 193 -31.52 -7.36 29.37
N VAL A 194 -30.35 -7.86 29.78
CA VAL A 194 -29.11 -7.07 29.79
C VAL A 194 -28.71 -6.64 28.37
N LEU A 195 -28.84 -7.53 27.38
CA LEU A 195 -28.60 -7.21 25.97
C LEU A 195 -29.50 -6.06 25.49
N VAL A 196 -30.82 -6.15 25.73
CA VAL A 196 -31.80 -5.12 25.32
C VAL A 196 -31.49 -3.76 25.97
N TYR A 197 -31.09 -3.73 27.25
CA TYR A 197 -30.68 -2.49 27.91
C TYR A 197 -29.41 -1.90 27.28
N LYS A 198 -28.39 -2.73 27.01
CA LYS A 198 -27.09 -2.27 26.48
C LYS A 198 -27.17 -1.94 24.97
N ILE A 199 -28.00 -2.63 24.19
CA ILE A 199 -28.14 -2.42 22.73
C ILE A 199 -28.78 -1.08 22.39
N LYS A 200 -29.67 -0.55 23.24
CA LYS A 200 -30.19 0.83 23.13
C LYS A 200 -29.05 1.86 23.11
N ARG A 201 -28.03 1.68 23.96
CA ARG A 201 -26.82 2.54 23.99
C ARG A 201 -25.93 2.33 22.76
N PHE A 202 -25.82 1.09 22.27
CA PHE A 202 -25.09 0.78 21.04
C PHE A 202 -25.75 1.44 19.82
N TYR A 203 -27.08 1.36 19.69
CA TYR A 203 -27.85 2.00 18.62
C TYR A 203 -27.61 3.51 18.54
N TYR A 204 -27.68 4.24 19.67
CA TYR A 204 -27.36 5.68 19.67
C TYR A 204 -25.90 5.97 19.28
N SER A 205 -24.95 5.15 19.74
CA SER A 205 -23.53 5.28 19.34
C SER A 205 -23.34 5.06 17.83
N SER A 206 -24.04 4.08 17.26
CA SER A 206 -23.95 3.75 15.83
C SER A 206 -24.66 4.79 14.97
N ARG A 207 -25.81 5.31 15.41
CA ARG A 207 -26.52 6.42 14.77
C ARG A 207 -25.67 7.70 14.75
N TYR A 208 -24.94 8.00 15.81
CA TYR A 208 -23.99 9.13 15.82
C TYR A 208 -22.87 8.95 14.79
N VAL A 209 -22.25 7.76 14.73
CA VAL A 209 -21.21 7.46 13.72
C VAL A 209 -21.76 7.51 12.29
N TYR A 210 -22.97 6.99 12.05
CA TYR A 210 -23.64 7.08 10.75
C TYR A 210 -23.92 8.53 10.33
N LEU A 211 -24.40 9.38 11.25
CA LEU A 211 -24.64 10.79 10.97
C LEU A 211 -23.33 11.55 10.68
N LEU A 212 -22.26 11.25 11.41
CA LEU A 212 -20.92 11.79 11.15
C LEU A 212 -20.40 11.38 9.76
N ILE A 213 -20.47 10.09 9.42
CA ILE A 213 -20.06 9.56 8.10
C ILE A 213 -20.89 10.20 6.98
N ARG A 214 -22.22 10.31 7.14
CA ARG A 214 -23.10 10.97 6.17
C ARG A 214 -22.77 12.46 6.01
N HIS A 215 -22.38 13.14 7.09
CA HIS A 215 -21.99 14.55 7.05
C HIS A 215 -20.65 14.73 6.33
N MET A 216 -19.64 13.92 6.66
CA MET A 216 -18.34 13.92 5.98
C MET A 216 -18.47 13.57 4.50
N TYR A 217 -19.29 12.56 4.13
CA TYR A 217 -19.59 12.23 2.73
C TYR A 217 -20.14 13.44 1.95
N ARG A 218 -21.03 14.24 2.58
CA ARG A 218 -21.66 15.41 1.94
C ARG A 218 -20.75 16.64 1.86
N ILE A 219 -19.58 16.64 2.52
CA ILE A 219 -18.64 17.77 2.54
C ILE A 219 -17.36 17.43 1.77
N TYR A 220 -16.80 16.25 1.99
CA TYR A 220 -15.50 15.81 1.46
C TYR A 220 -15.61 14.75 0.36
N GLY A 221 -16.83 14.35 -0.03
CA GLY A 221 -17.07 13.31 -1.02
C GLY A 221 -16.70 11.90 -0.56
N LEU A 222 -16.68 10.96 -1.50
CA LEU A 222 -16.38 9.55 -1.22
C LEU A 222 -14.88 9.27 -1.05
N GLN A 223 -14.02 9.95 -1.80
CA GLN A 223 -12.57 9.67 -1.84
C GLN A 223 -11.89 9.99 -0.51
N LEU A 224 -12.02 11.22 0.00
CA LEU A 224 -11.44 11.60 1.28
C LEU A 224 -12.06 10.82 2.45
N LEU A 225 -13.34 10.46 2.37
CA LEU A 225 -14.00 9.60 3.36
C LEU A 225 -13.38 8.20 3.40
N LEU A 226 -13.12 7.59 2.24
CA LEU A 226 -12.44 6.29 2.14
C LEU A 226 -11.01 6.39 2.67
N GLU A 227 -10.29 7.46 2.33
CA GLU A 227 -8.90 7.66 2.73
C GLU A 227 -8.75 7.90 4.25
N ASP A 228 -9.55 8.79 4.84
CA ASP A 228 -9.61 8.96 6.31
C ASP A 228 -9.98 7.63 6.98
N THR A 229 -11.03 6.95 6.49
CA THR A 229 -11.46 5.67 7.07
C THR A 229 -10.35 4.61 6.99
N TRP A 230 -9.60 4.55 5.89
CA TRP A 230 -8.47 3.63 5.69
C TRP A 230 -7.30 3.94 6.63
N LYS A 231 -6.90 5.23 6.72
CA LYS A 231 -5.87 5.75 7.64
C LYS A 231 -6.26 5.51 9.10
N ARG A 232 -7.47 5.89 9.50
CA ARG A 232 -8.05 5.77 10.84
C ARG A 232 -8.20 4.33 11.31
N ILE A 233 -8.66 3.42 10.44
CA ILE A 233 -8.77 1.99 10.75
C ILE A 233 -7.37 1.34 10.82
N ARG A 234 -6.37 1.94 10.16
CA ARG A 234 -5.03 1.40 9.89
C ARG A 234 -5.13 0.05 9.17
N PHE A 235 -5.99 0.00 8.15
CA PHE A 235 -6.47 -1.22 7.50
C PHE A 235 -5.36 -2.18 7.01
N PRO A 236 -4.25 -1.71 6.38
CA PRO A 236 -3.13 -2.59 6.03
C PRO A 236 -2.45 -3.27 7.24
N SER A 237 -2.49 -2.67 8.43
CA SER A 237 -1.99 -3.30 9.66
C SER A 237 -2.96 -4.36 10.18
N VAL A 238 -4.27 -4.17 10.04
CA VAL A 238 -5.28 -5.19 10.39
C VAL A 238 -5.16 -6.40 9.46
N LEU A 239 -5.01 -6.16 8.14
CA LEU A 239 -4.77 -7.22 7.15
C LEU A 239 -3.48 -8.02 7.44
N ARG A 240 -2.36 -7.35 7.76
CA ARG A 240 -1.10 -8.00 8.14
C ARG A 240 -1.27 -8.92 9.35
N VAL A 241 -1.88 -8.43 10.44
CA VAL A 241 -2.07 -9.24 11.65
C VAL A 241 -3.06 -10.38 11.42
N PHE A 242 -4.14 -10.17 10.66
CA PHE A 242 -5.05 -11.24 10.22
C PHE A 242 -4.31 -12.35 9.46
N TRP A 243 -3.53 -12.00 8.44
CA TRP A 243 -2.79 -13.00 7.64
C TRP A 243 -1.72 -13.72 8.45
N LEU A 244 -0.92 -13.00 9.24
CA LEU A 244 0.13 -13.59 10.07
C LEU A 244 -0.42 -14.49 11.19
N THR A 245 -1.53 -14.10 11.84
CA THR A 245 -2.16 -14.94 12.87
C THR A 245 -2.81 -16.19 12.27
N ARG A 246 -3.41 -16.08 11.08
CA ARG A 246 -3.91 -17.23 10.31
C ARG A 246 -2.77 -18.19 9.95
N LEU A 247 -1.70 -17.67 9.34
CA LEU A 247 -0.54 -18.46 8.93
C LEU A 247 0.12 -19.15 10.13
N ALA A 248 0.27 -18.45 11.26
CA ALA A 248 0.84 -19.01 12.48
C ALA A 248 -0.06 -20.11 13.09
N ALA A 249 -1.38 -19.91 13.12
CA ALA A 249 -2.31 -20.94 13.59
C ALA A 249 -2.26 -22.20 12.72
N GLN A 250 -2.21 -22.03 11.39
CA GLN A 250 -2.04 -23.13 10.45
C GLN A 250 -0.68 -23.82 10.64
N ALA A 251 0.41 -23.08 10.83
CA ALA A 251 1.74 -23.63 11.06
C ALA A 251 1.82 -24.48 12.34
N VAL A 252 1.18 -24.03 13.43
CA VAL A 252 1.05 -24.81 14.67
C VAL A 252 0.26 -26.10 14.44
N VAL A 253 -0.86 -26.04 13.72
CA VAL A 253 -1.68 -27.23 13.41
C VAL A 253 -0.94 -28.23 12.52
N LEU A 254 -0.30 -27.77 11.44
CA LEU A 254 0.52 -28.62 10.56
C LEU A 254 1.71 -29.25 11.31
N THR A 255 2.42 -28.47 12.12
CA THR A 255 3.53 -28.98 12.95
C THR A 255 3.04 -30.01 13.97
N PHE A 256 1.85 -29.83 14.54
CA PHE A 256 1.24 -30.80 15.45
C PHE A 256 0.86 -32.10 14.71
N PHE A 257 0.26 -32.02 13.52
CA PHE A 257 -0.07 -33.22 12.72
C PHE A 257 1.18 -34.02 12.32
N ILE A 258 2.26 -33.36 11.88
CA ILE A 258 3.53 -34.03 11.56
C ILE A 258 4.06 -34.77 12.81
N LYS A 259 4.08 -34.11 13.98
CA LYS A 259 4.48 -34.71 15.26
C LYS A 259 3.54 -35.80 15.80
N MET A 260 2.35 -35.97 15.24
CA MET A 260 1.44 -37.07 15.55
C MET A 260 1.53 -38.22 14.54
N ALA A 261 2.13 -38.00 13.36
CA ALA A 261 2.40 -39.02 12.36
C ALA A 261 3.77 -39.72 12.59
N GLU A 262 4.76 -38.99 13.09
CA GLU A 262 6.06 -39.54 13.53
C GLU A 262 5.87 -40.39 14.80
N THR A 263 5.48 -41.66 14.60
CA THR A 263 5.09 -42.58 15.69
C THR A 263 6.29 -43.21 16.43
N ASP A 264 7.53 -42.86 16.07
CA ASP A 264 8.75 -43.40 16.68
C ASP A 264 9.20 -42.57 17.90
N PRO A 265 9.19 -43.13 19.14
CA PRO A 265 9.55 -42.39 20.36
C PRO A 265 11.07 -42.15 20.53
N GLY A 266 11.87 -42.35 19.48
CA GLY A 266 13.34 -42.34 19.53
C GLY A 266 13.98 -41.38 18.53
N ILE A 267 14.71 -40.38 19.06
CA ILE A 267 15.80 -39.66 18.36
C ILE A 267 15.36 -38.65 17.27
N LYS A 268 14.71 -37.53 17.67
CA LYS A 268 15.11 -36.11 17.39
C LYS A 268 13.98 -35.08 17.64
N PHE A 269 13.82 -34.64 18.89
CA PHE A 269 12.74 -33.73 19.29
C PHE A 269 12.78 -32.28 18.70
N TYR A 270 13.78 -31.93 17.89
CA TYR A 270 14.11 -30.55 17.51
C TYR A 270 14.48 -30.31 16.03
N MET A 271 14.56 -31.34 15.19
CA MET A 271 14.92 -31.15 13.76
C MET A 271 13.86 -31.74 12.85
N ILE A 272 12.99 -30.86 12.34
CA ILE A 272 12.16 -31.15 11.16
C ILE A 272 13.10 -31.46 9.99
N SER A 273 12.81 -32.48 9.18
CA SER A 273 13.61 -32.78 7.99
C SER A 273 13.52 -31.63 6.96
N TRP A 274 14.49 -31.52 6.04
CA TRP A 274 14.43 -30.45 5.02
C TRP A 274 13.19 -30.61 4.14
N ASP A 275 12.89 -31.84 3.73
CA ASP A 275 11.76 -32.17 2.87
C ASP A 275 10.43 -31.84 3.56
N SER A 276 10.25 -32.25 4.83
CA SER A 276 9.07 -31.93 5.64
C SER A 276 8.93 -30.42 5.93
N PHE A 277 10.06 -29.70 6.05
CA PHE A 277 10.05 -28.24 6.13
C PHE A 277 9.57 -27.60 4.83
N TRP A 278 10.00 -28.12 3.67
CA TRP A 278 9.56 -27.65 2.36
C TRP A 278 8.08 -27.90 2.11
N GLU A 279 7.59 -29.10 2.41
CA GLU A 279 6.16 -29.44 2.32
C GLU A 279 5.30 -28.54 3.22
N LEU A 280 5.75 -28.26 4.45
CA LEU A 280 5.09 -27.35 5.37
C LEU A 280 5.11 -25.90 4.85
N PHE A 281 6.24 -25.43 4.32
CA PHE A 281 6.39 -24.09 3.72
C PHE A 281 5.47 -23.91 2.51
N CYS A 282 5.46 -24.86 1.58
CA CYS A 282 4.56 -24.86 0.41
C CYS A 282 3.09 -24.91 0.83
N SER A 283 2.74 -25.78 1.80
CA SER A 283 1.36 -25.89 2.33
C SER A 283 0.86 -24.60 2.97
N LEU A 284 1.72 -23.92 3.74
CA LEU A 284 1.41 -22.62 4.35
C LEU A 284 1.22 -21.52 3.30
N ILE A 285 2.09 -21.47 2.29
CA ILE A 285 1.97 -20.50 1.19
C ILE A 285 0.67 -20.73 0.39
N VAL A 286 0.33 -21.98 0.10
CA VAL A 286 -0.92 -22.34 -0.62
C VAL A 286 -2.16 -22.03 0.20
N SER A 287 -2.13 -22.22 1.51
CA SER A 287 -3.25 -21.92 2.42
C SER A 287 -3.38 -20.43 2.76
N GLY A 288 -2.28 -19.66 2.66
CA GLY A 288 -2.24 -18.20 2.77
C GLY A 288 -2.75 -17.45 1.54
N CYS A 289 -3.34 -18.14 0.56
CA CYS A 289 -3.90 -17.60 -0.69
C CYS A 289 -5.23 -18.28 -1.08
N ASP A 290 -6.00 -18.82 -0.12
CA ASP A 290 -7.24 -19.57 -0.40
C ASP A 290 -8.46 -18.67 -0.65
N SER A 291 -8.60 -17.58 0.10
CA SER A 291 -9.63 -16.56 -0.11
C SER A 291 -9.04 -15.27 -0.69
N THR A 292 -9.86 -14.47 -1.38
CA THR A 292 -9.45 -13.13 -1.84
C THR A 292 -9.01 -12.21 -0.70
N LEU A 293 -9.53 -12.43 0.52
CA LEU A 293 -9.11 -11.71 1.73
C LEU A 293 -7.71 -12.16 2.21
N THR A 294 -7.35 -13.44 2.07
CA THR A 294 -5.96 -13.88 2.34
C THR A 294 -4.98 -13.32 1.32
N VAL A 295 -5.36 -13.21 0.03
CA VAL A 295 -4.53 -12.58 -1.00
C VAL A 295 -4.32 -11.08 -0.71
N LEU A 296 -5.35 -10.36 -0.24
CA LEU A 296 -5.21 -8.99 0.30
C LEU A 296 -4.28 -8.94 1.53
N GLY A 297 -4.38 -9.94 2.42
CA GLY A 297 -3.48 -10.13 3.56
C GLY A 297 -2.01 -10.29 3.17
N MET A 298 -1.74 -11.17 2.21
CA MET A 298 -0.40 -11.39 1.63
C MET A 298 0.11 -10.11 0.95
N SER A 299 -0.76 -9.41 0.21
CA SER A 299 -0.45 -8.10 -0.39
C SER A 299 -0.04 -7.08 0.67
N ALA A 300 -0.74 -7.03 1.81
CA ALA A 300 -0.39 -6.14 2.92
C ALA A 300 0.95 -6.51 3.60
N VAL A 301 1.34 -7.80 3.61
CA VAL A 301 2.67 -8.23 4.07
C VAL A 301 3.76 -7.84 3.06
N ILE A 302 3.52 -8.07 1.76
CA ILE A 302 4.40 -7.66 0.66
C ILE A 302 4.64 -6.15 0.67
N SER A 303 3.60 -5.34 0.89
CA SER A 303 3.69 -3.88 1.10
C SER A 303 4.73 -3.51 2.15
N SER A 304 4.72 -4.21 3.29
CA SER A 304 5.65 -3.98 4.38
C SER A 304 7.09 -4.36 4.02
N ILE A 305 7.28 -5.47 3.30
CA ILE A 305 8.61 -5.93 2.85
C ILE A 305 9.17 -4.97 1.81
N ALA A 306 8.37 -4.60 0.80
CA ALA A 306 8.73 -3.67 -0.26
C ALA A 306 9.06 -2.26 0.27
N HIS A 307 8.33 -1.78 1.28
CA HIS A 307 8.62 -0.51 1.95
C HIS A 307 9.98 -0.52 2.67
N TYR A 308 10.27 -1.55 3.46
CA TYR A 308 11.59 -1.66 4.12
C TYR A 308 12.74 -1.92 3.15
N LEU A 309 12.49 -2.63 2.05
CA LEU A 309 13.47 -2.80 0.96
C LEU A 309 13.80 -1.46 0.30
N GLY A 310 12.79 -0.66 -0.06
CA GLY A 310 12.99 0.67 -0.65
C GLY A 310 13.72 1.62 0.28
N LEU A 311 13.32 1.70 1.56
CA LEU A 311 14.03 2.51 2.57
C LEU A 311 15.48 2.04 2.79
N GLY A 312 15.74 0.72 2.76
CA GLY A 312 17.09 0.17 2.88
C GLY A 312 17.99 0.54 1.70
N ILE A 313 17.42 0.58 0.49
CA ILE A 313 18.14 0.98 -0.73
C ILE A 313 18.38 2.49 -0.75
N LEU A 314 17.38 3.32 -0.42
CA LEU A 314 17.53 4.77 -0.26
C LEU A 314 18.63 5.13 0.74
N ALA A 315 18.59 4.52 1.94
CA ALA A 315 19.60 4.75 2.97
C ALA A 315 21.00 4.23 2.61
N PHE A 316 21.11 3.27 1.69
CA PHE A 316 22.39 2.79 1.16
C PHE A 316 22.95 3.69 0.05
N ILE A 317 22.08 4.17 -0.84
CA ILE A 317 22.40 5.13 -1.91
C ILE A 317 22.74 6.51 -1.33
N GLY A 318 22.07 6.91 -0.26
CA GLY A 318 22.22 8.22 0.38
C GLY A 318 21.26 9.31 -0.12
N SER A 319 20.25 8.97 -0.93
CA SER A 319 19.16 9.90 -1.27
C SER A 319 18.14 10.01 -0.13
N THR A 320 17.57 11.20 0.02
CA THR A 320 16.56 11.55 1.04
C THR A 320 15.13 11.68 0.49
N ASP A 321 14.95 11.59 -0.83
CA ASP A 321 13.72 12.02 -1.52
C ASP A 321 12.45 11.33 -1.00
N GLU A 322 11.37 12.11 -0.85
CA GLU A 322 10.06 11.62 -0.40
C GLU A 322 9.40 10.70 -1.45
N ASP A 323 9.62 11.00 -2.73
CA ASP A 323 8.89 10.42 -3.85
C ASP A 323 9.28 8.97 -4.17
N ASP A 324 10.51 8.57 -3.85
CA ASP A 324 11.00 7.19 -4.00
C ASP A 324 10.37 6.21 -2.98
N LYS A 325 9.72 6.73 -1.93
CA LYS A 325 9.08 5.92 -0.87
C LYS A 325 7.84 5.16 -1.39
N ARG A 326 7.39 5.43 -2.63
CA ARG A 326 6.23 4.84 -3.31
C ARG A 326 6.32 3.32 -3.57
N LEU A 327 7.51 2.70 -3.52
CA LEU A 327 7.68 1.23 -3.69
C LEU A 327 6.75 0.40 -2.80
N GLY A 328 6.57 0.83 -1.54
CA GLY A 328 5.71 0.16 -0.55
C GLY A 328 4.22 0.13 -0.90
N PHE A 329 3.77 0.99 -1.83
CA PHE A 329 2.39 1.06 -2.33
C PHE A 329 2.23 0.40 -3.71
N VAL A 330 3.17 0.59 -4.63
CA VAL A 330 3.07 0.06 -6.01
C VAL A 330 3.18 -1.47 -6.05
N ALA A 331 4.19 -2.04 -5.39
CA ALA A 331 4.44 -3.48 -5.37
C ALA A 331 3.23 -4.34 -4.90
N PRO A 332 2.55 -4.06 -3.77
CA PRO A 332 1.40 -4.85 -3.33
C PRO A 332 0.16 -4.69 -4.22
N VAL A 333 -0.03 -3.52 -4.84
CA VAL A 333 -1.14 -3.28 -5.78
C VAL A 333 -0.93 -4.10 -7.05
N LEU A 334 0.29 -4.10 -7.60
CA LEU A 334 0.65 -4.92 -8.76
C LEU A 334 0.47 -6.42 -8.45
N PHE A 335 0.94 -6.90 -7.31
CA PHE A 335 0.73 -8.29 -6.90
C PHE A 335 -0.75 -8.66 -6.80
N PHE A 336 -1.57 -7.80 -6.18
CA PHE A 336 -3.01 -8.03 -6.05
C PHE A 336 -3.70 -8.10 -7.42
N ILE A 337 -3.34 -7.21 -8.35
CA ILE A 337 -3.84 -7.22 -9.74
C ILE A 337 -3.46 -8.53 -10.45
N LEU A 338 -2.19 -8.98 -10.34
CA LEU A 338 -1.74 -10.25 -10.93
C LEU A 338 -2.49 -11.45 -10.33
N ALA A 339 -2.72 -11.47 -9.02
CA ALA A 339 -3.46 -12.53 -8.34
C ALA A 339 -4.95 -12.58 -8.74
N LEU A 340 -5.60 -11.42 -8.91
CA LEU A 340 -6.96 -11.34 -9.46
C LEU A 340 -7.01 -11.74 -10.94
N GLN A 341 -6.08 -11.26 -11.77
CA GLN A 341 -6.00 -11.58 -13.20
C GLN A 341 -5.80 -13.07 -13.46
N THR A 342 -5.06 -13.76 -12.57
CA THR A 342 -4.82 -15.22 -12.60
C THR A 342 -5.87 -16.05 -11.86
N GLY A 343 -6.84 -15.42 -11.18
CA GLY A 343 -7.89 -16.11 -10.43
C GLY A 343 -7.39 -16.93 -9.23
N LEU A 344 -6.25 -16.54 -8.64
CA LEU A 344 -5.39 -17.38 -7.78
C LEU A 344 -6.11 -18.15 -6.67
N SER A 345 -7.07 -17.51 -5.99
CA SER A 345 -7.85 -18.12 -4.91
C SER A 345 -8.78 -19.24 -5.39
N GLY A 346 -9.35 -19.11 -6.59
CA GLY A 346 -10.27 -20.09 -7.18
C GLY A 346 -9.60 -21.35 -7.75
N LEU A 347 -8.26 -21.39 -7.78
CA LEU A 347 -7.50 -22.53 -8.27
C LEU A 347 -7.30 -23.59 -7.18
N LYS A 348 -7.09 -24.84 -7.62
CA LYS A 348 -6.72 -25.96 -6.74
C LYS A 348 -5.40 -25.69 -6.00
N PRO A 349 -5.16 -26.31 -4.84
CA PRO A 349 -3.93 -26.17 -4.06
C PRO A 349 -2.63 -26.35 -4.87
N GLU A 350 -2.58 -27.40 -5.70
CA GLU A 350 -1.45 -27.77 -6.56
C GLU A 350 -1.13 -26.69 -7.62
N GLU A 351 -2.16 -26.25 -8.36
CA GLU A 351 -2.03 -25.21 -9.40
C GLU A 351 -1.72 -23.83 -8.79
N ARG A 352 -2.25 -23.55 -7.60
CA ARG A 352 -2.08 -22.27 -6.89
C ARG A 352 -0.61 -21.99 -6.56
N LEU A 353 0.16 -23.00 -6.11
CA LEU A 353 1.59 -22.82 -5.84
C LEU A 353 2.36 -22.38 -7.10
N VAL A 354 2.09 -23.04 -8.23
CA VAL A 354 2.75 -22.76 -9.52
C VAL A 354 2.32 -21.40 -10.08
N ARG A 355 1.08 -20.97 -9.89
CA ARG A 355 0.64 -19.62 -10.30
C ARG A 355 1.18 -18.53 -9.36
N LEU A 356 1.31 -18.82 -8.07
CA LEU A 356 1.87 -17.88 -7.10
C LEU A 356 3.37 -17.67 -7.31
N SER A 357 4.17 -18.72 -7.58
CA SER A 357 5.59 -18.55 -7.89
C SER A 357 5.81 -17.72 -9.16
N ARG A 358 4.98 -17.92 -10.19
CA ARG A 358 4.97 -17.11 -11.42
C ARG A 358 4.63 -15.63 -11.14
N ASN A 359 3.67 -15.36 -10.26
CA ASN A 359 3.31 -14.00 -9.85
C ASN A 359 4.39 -13.34 -8.97
N MET A 360 5.04 -14.09 -8.05
CA MET A 360 6.18 -13.60 -7.26
C MET A 360 7.39 -13.23 -8.13
N CYS A 361 7.64 -13.98 -9.19
CA CYS A 361 8.72 -13.72 -10.13
C CYS A 361 8.47 -12.45 -10.98
N LEU A 362 7.24 -12.25 -11.47
CA LEU A 362 6.84 -11.00 -12.12
C LEU A 362 6.93 -9.81 -11.16
N LEU A 363 6.48 -9.97 -9.91
CA LEU A 363 6.60 -8.96 -8.86
C LEU A 363 8.07 -8.60 -8.58
N LEU A 364 8.96 -9.59 -8.43
CA LEU A 364 10.39 -9.36 -8.22
C LEU A 364 10.99 -8.55 -9.38
N THR A 365 10.64 -8.90 -10.62
CA THR A 365 11.12 -8.20 -11.82
C THR A 365 10.64 -6.75 -11.84
N ALA A 366 9.38 -6.49 -11.49
CA ALA A 366 8.83 -5.14 -11.38
C ALA A 366 9.43 -4.32 -10.21
N VAL A 367 9.75 -4.97 -9.09
CA VAL A 367 10.46 -4.34 -7.96
C VAL A 367 11.88 -3.92 -8.38
N LEU A 368 12.59 -4.76 -9.15
CA LEU A 368 13.92 -4.41 -9.69
C LEU A 368 13.84 -3.25 -10.71
N HIS A 369 12.81 -3.20 -11.56
CA HIS A 369 12.53 -2.03 -12.42
C HIS A 369 12.29 -0.75 -11.60
N PHE A 370 11.50 -0.82 -10.53
CA PHE A 370 11.27 0.34 -9.65
C PHE A 370 12.58 0.81 -8.99
N ILE A 371 13.41 -0.12 -8.52
CA ILE A 371 14.72 0.19 -7.93
C ILE A 371 15.67 0.83 -8.95
N HIS A 372 15.64 0.42 -10.23
CA HIS A 372 16.36 1.14 -11.29
C HIS A 372 15.85 2.59 -11.45
N GLY A 373 14.53 2.79 -11.43
CA GLY A 373 13.91 4.12 -11.46
C GLY A 373 14.34 5.05 -10.31
N MET A 374 14.57 4.52 -9.11
CA MET A 374 15.15 5.27 -7.97
C MET A 374 16.66 5.51 -8.14
N THR A 375 17.37 4.63 -8.86
CA THR A 375 18.84 4.66 -8.97
C THR A 375 19.32 5.55 -10.11
N ASP A 376 18.60 5.64 -11.23
CA ASP A 376 19.00 6.42 -12.41
C ASP A 376 19.16 7.92 -12.13
N PRO A 377 18.21 8.63 -11.47
CA PRO A 377 18.35 10.07 -11.20
C PRO A 377 19.59 10.38 -10.35
N VAL A 378 19.86 9.54 -9.35
CA VAL A 378 21.03 9.69 -8.46
C VAL A 378 22.33 9.36 -9.19
N LEU A 379 22.33 8.39 -10.11
CA LEU A 379 23.49 8.10 -10.96
C LEU A 379 23.80 9.27 -11.90
N MET A 380 22.77 9.90 -12.48
CA MET A 380 22.91 11.05 -13.37
C MET A 380 23.43 12.28 -12.61
N SER A 381 22.79 12.66 -11.49
CA SER A 381 23.19 13.84 -10.69
C SER A 381 24.58 13.68 -10.08
N LEU A 382 24.93 12.47 -9.60
CA LEU A 382 26.27 12.20 -9.08
C LEU A 382 27.34 12.26 -10.18
N SER A 383 27.03 11.87 -11.42
CA SER A 383 27.95 12.03 -12.56
C SER A 383 28.17 13.50 -12.94
N ALA A 384 27.10 14.31 -12.95
CA ALA A 384 27.15 15.75 -13.21
C ALA A 384 27.85 16.55 -12.10
N SER A 385 27.94 16.00 -10.88
CA SER A 385 28.66 16.65 -9.77
C SER A 385 30.19 16.71 -9.97
N HIS A 386 30.75 15.93 -10.90
CA HIS A 386 32.19 15.73 -11.14
C HIS A 386 33.04 15.32 -9.90
N VAL A 387 32.44 15.02 -8.74
CA VAL A 387 33.17 14.69 -7.51
C VAL A 387 33.79 13.29 -7.60
N SER A 388 35.10 13.19 -7.72
CA SER A 388 35.86 11.94 -7.86
C SER A 388 35.88 11.00 -6.63
N SER A 389 35.10 11.29 -5.58
CA SER A 389 35.15 10.56 -4.31
C SER A 389 34.50 9.16 -4.42
N PHE A 390 35.31 8.12 -4.56
CA PHE A 390 34.86 6.72 -4.72
C PHE A 390 33.79 6.26 -3.71
N ARG A 391 33.86 6.75 -2.45
CA ARG A 391 32.87 6.42 -1.41
C ARG A 391 31.43 6.88 -1.71
N ARG A 392 31.23 7.91 -2.54
CA ARG A 392 29.89 8.34 -2.99
C ARG A 392 29.39 7.53 -4.18
N HIS A 393 30.28 7.16 -5.10
CA HIS A 393 29.94 6.37 -6.30
C HIS A 393 29.70 4.89 -6.00
N PHE A 394 30.43 4.32 -5.04
CA PHE A 394 30.39 2.89 -4.74
C PHE A 394 28.97 2.33 -4.45
N PRO A 395 28.11 2.94 -3.61
CA PRO A 395 26.78 2.39 -3.34
C PRO A 395 25.88 2.36 -4.57
N VAL A 396 25.85 3.45 -5.35
CA VAL A 396 25.02 3.56 -6.57
C VAL A 396 25.48 2.54 -7.62
N LEU A 397 26.80 2.46 -7.87
CA LEU A 397 27.36 1.49 -8.81
C LEU A 397 27.17 0.03 -8.35
N PHE A 398 27.20 -0.24 -7.04
CA PHE A 398 26.91 -1.56 -6.50
C PHE A 398 25.44 -1.96 -6.69
N VAL A 399 24.49 -1.02 -6.48
CA VAL A 399 23.06 -1.26 -6.77
C VAL A 399 22.87 -1.51 -8.27
N SER A 400 23.46 -0.69 -9.15
CA SER A 400 23.41 -0.90 -10.61
C SER A 400 24.01 -2.25 -11.04
N ALA A 401 25.12 -2.69 -10.44
CA ALA A 401 25.68 -4.02 -10.69
C ALA A 401 24.74 -5.15 -10.24
N CYS A 402 24.09 -5.01 -9.09
CA CYS A 402 23.07 -5.96 -8.64
C CYS A 402 21.84 -5.98 -9.57
N LEU A 403 21.38 -4.81 -10.03
CA LEU A 403 20.29 -4.66 -11.00
C LEU A 403 20.60 -5.29 -12.36
N PHE A 404 21.87 -5.38 -12.76
CA PHE A 404 22.27 -6.11 -13.97
C PHE A 404 22.35 -7.63 -13.74
N VAL A 405 22.94 -8.07 -12.63
CA VAL A 405 23.22 -9.50 -12.38
C VAL A 405 21.97 -10.28 -11.95
N LEU A 406 21.11 -9.71 -11.11
CA LEU A 406 19.94 -10.42 -10.56
C LEU A 406 18.91 -10.85 -11.63
N PRO A 407 18.54 -10.03 -12.65
CA PRO A 407 17.63 -10.46 -13.71
C PRO A 407 18.23 -11.53 -14.64
N ILE A 408 19.55 -11.52 -14.83
CA ILE A 408 20.26 -12.55 -15.61
C ILE A 408 20.25 -13.89 -14.87
N LEU A 409 20.58 -13.90 -13.57
CA LEU A 409 20.49 -15.10 -12.73
C LEU A 409 19.06 -15.63 -12.65
N LEU A 410 18.07 -14.74 -12.49
CA LEU A 410 16.65 -15.11 -12.49
C LEU A 410 16.26 -15.76 -13.82
N SER A 411 16.59 -15.13 -14.96
CA SER A 411 16.28 -15.66 -16.29
C SER A 411 16.94 -17.02 -16.53
N TYR A 412 18.21 -17.17 -16.17
CA TYR A 412 18.96 -18.43 -16.29
C TYR A 412 18.30 -19.58 -15.50
N MET A 413 17.98 -19.34 -14.23
CA MET A 413 17.32 -20.34 -13.38
C MET A 413 15.95 -20.73 -13.92
N LEU A 414 15.18 -19.77 -14.45
CA LEU A 414 13.87 -20.05 -15.02
C LEU A 414 13.93 -20.87 -16.31
N TRP A 415 14.86 -20.57 -17.22
CA TRP A 415 15.04 -21.34 -18.45
C TRP A 415 15.54 -22.78 -18.19
N HIS A 416 16.24 -23.02 -17.07
CA HIS A 416 16.65 -24.38 -16.70
C HIS A 416 15.50 -25.20 -16.07
N HIS A 417 14.59 -24.57 -15.32
CA HIS A 417 13.51 -25.25 -14.60
C HIS A 417 12.14 -25.27 -15.30
N TYR A 418 11.89 -24.40 -16.28
CA TYR A 418 10.60 -24.30 -16.96
C TYR A 418 10.73 -24.41 -18.48
N ALA A 419 9.85 -25.20 -19.09
CA ALA A 419 9.69 -25.23 -20.54
C ALA A 419 9.24 -23.86 -21.10
N LEU A 420 9.53 -23.61 -22.37
CA LEU A 420 9.14 -22.39 -23.07
C LEU A 420 7.62 -22.18 -23.04
N ASN A 421 7.18 -21.04 -22.51
CA ASN A 421 5.79 -20.66 -22.30
C ASN A 421 5.64 -19.14 -22.46
N THR A 422 4.43 -18.67 -22.80
CA THR A 422 4.04 -17.23 -22.90
C THR A 422 4.44 -16.41 -21.67
N TRP A 423 4.30 -16.98 -20.47
CA TRP A 423 4.74 -16.38 -19.20
C TRP A 423 6.26 -16.31 -19.05
N LEU A 424 7.00 -17.36 -19.42
CA LEU A 424 8.47 -17.37 -19.30
C LEU A 424 9.07 -16.31 -20.23
N PHE A 425 8.58 -16.26 -21.48
CA PHE A 425 8.91 -15.22 -22.43
C PHE A 425 8.65 -13.81 -21.86
N ALA A 426 7.47 -13.59 -21.27
CA ALA A 426 7.09 -12.32 -20.65
C ALA A 426 8.04 -11.87 -19.53
N VAL A 427 8.41 -12.76 -18.60
CA VAL A 427 9.41 -12.45 -17.56
C VAL A 427 10.75 -12.09 -18.20
N THR A 428 11.22 -12.90 -19.15
CA THR A 428 12.55 -12.71 -19.74
C THR A 428 12.67 -11.44 -20.59
N ALA A 429 11.59 -11.01 -21.24
CA ALA A 429 11.53 -9.71 -21.90
C ALA A 429 11.71 -8.56 -20.89
N PHE A 430 10.96 -8.57 -19.78
CA PHE A 430 11.13 -7.56 -18.72
C PHE A 430 12.51 -7.60 -18.05
N CYS A 431 13.13 -8.78 -17.91
CA CYS A 431 14.50 -8.89 -17.41
C CYS A 431 15.54 -8.30 -18.39
N VAL A 432 15.40 -8.57 -19.70
CA VAL A 432 16.29 -8.01 -20.74
C VAL A 432 16.12 -6.50 -20.86
N GLU A 433 14.87 -6.00 -20.81
CA GLU A 433 14.56 -4.56 -20.77
C GLU A 433 15.27 -3.86 -19.60
N LEU A 434 15.23 -4.45 -18.40
CA LEU A 434 15.94 -3.91 -17.23
C LEU A 434 17.47 -3.93 -17.42
N CYS A 435 18.03 -5.02 -17.90
CA CYS A 435 19.48 -5.10 -18.17
C CYS A 435 19.93 -4.04 -19.19
N LEU A 436 19.11 -3.76 -20.21
CA LEU A 436 19.38 -2.72 -21.21
C LEU A 436 19.26 -1.31 -20.63
N LYS A 437 18.24 -1.04 -19.81
CA LYS A 437 18.10 0.21 -19.05
C LYS A 437 19.35 0.48 -18.19
N VAL A 438 19.80 -0.52 -17.43
CA VAL A 438 21.01 -0.43 -16.61
C VAL A 438 22.28 -0.20 -17.46
N ILE A 439 22.42 -0.86 -18.61
CA ILE A 439 23.53 -0.60 -19.55
C ILE A 439 23.51 0.85 -20.06
N VAL A 440 22.33 1.37 -20.43
CA VAL A 440 22.16 2.77 -20.89
C VAL A 440 22.55 3.75 -19.79
N SER A 441 22.04 3.57 -18.56
CA SER A 441 22.40 4.38 -17.40
C SER A 441 23.90 4.39 -17.12
N ILE A 442 24.53 3.20 -17.08
CA ILE A 442 25.97 3.06 -16.83
C ILE A 442 26.80 3.68 -17.96
N THR A 443 26.37 3.55 -19.23
CA THR A 443 27.08 4.11 -20.38
C THR A 443 27.05 5.64 -20.35
N VAL A 444 25.91 6.26 -20.02
CA VAL A 444 25.80 7.71 -19.87
C VAL A 444 26.63 8.21 -18.68
N TYR A 445 26.58 7.51 -17.53
CA TYR A 445 27.46 7.79 -16.39
C TYR A 445 28.95 7.74 -16.77
N VAL A 446 29.38 6.72 -17.52
CA VAL A 446 30.78 6.59 -17.98
C VAL A 446 31.18 7.74 -18.91
N LEU A 447 30.28 8.20 -19.80
CA LEU A 447 30.54 9.36 -20.67
C LEU A 447 30.77 10.65 -19.86
N PHE A 448 29.92 10.95 -18.87
CA PHE A 448 30.10 12.12 -18.00
C PHE A 448 31.35 12.03 -17.12
N MET A 449 31.67 10.83 -16.59
CA MET A 449 32.90 10.62 -15.82
C MET A 449 34.18 10.71 -16.67
N ILE A 450 34.10 10.45 -17.97
CA ILE A 450 35.20 10.68 -18.93
C ILE A 450 35.38 12.18 -19.19
N ASP A 451 34.31 12.90 -19.48
CA ASP A 451 34.34 14.36 -19.71
C ASP A 451 34.94 15.11 -18.50
N GLY A 452 34.43 14.81 -17.29
CA GLY A 452 34.94 15.35 -16.02
C GLY A 452 36.38 14.95 -15.68
N TYR A 453 36.96 13.93 -16.32
CA TYR A 453 38.38 13.59 -16.16
C TYR A 453 39.28 14.43 -17.09
N TYR A 454 38.85 14.66 -18.33
CA TYR A 454 39.70 15.33 -19.33
C TYR A 454 39.77 16.86 -19.18
N ASN A 455 38.80 17.50 -18.51
CA ASN A 455 38.78 18.96 -18.27
C ASN A 455 38.85 19.82 -19.56
N VAL A 456 38.52 19.22 -20.71
CA VAL A 456 38.45 19.87 -22.03
C VAL A 456 37.06 19.63 -22.58
N LEU A 457 36.34 20.71 -22.90
CA LEU A 457 34.94 20.67 -23.35
C LEU A 457 34.72 19.69 -24.51
N TRP A 458 34.11 18.53 -24.24
CA TRP A 458 33.79 17.57 -25.28
C TRP A 458 32.51 17.98 -26.01
N GLU A 459 32.64 18.86 -27.01
CA GLU A 459 31.52 19.47 -27.76
C GLU A 459 30.38 18.51 -28.15
N LYS A 460 30.74 17.26 -28.49
CA LYS A 460 29.85 16.20 -29.00
C LYS A 460 29.23 15.29 -27.91
N LEU A 461 29.55 15.50 -26.64
CA LEU A 461 29.06 14.67 -25.52
C LEU A 461 27.54 14.47 -25.57
N ASP A 462 26.78 15.57 -25.72
CA ASP A 462 25.31 15.54 -25.73
C ASP A 462 24.71 14.80 -26.93
N ASP A 463 25.45 14.70 -28.04
CA ASP A 463 25.03 13.88 -29.18
C ASP A 463 25.28 12.40 -28.89
N TYR A 464 26.40 12.02 -28.26
CA TYR A 464 26.62 10.65 -27.79
C TYR A 464 25.61 10.23 -26.71
N VAL A 465 25.36 11.07 -25.71
CA VAL A 465 24.35 10.83 -24.66
C VAL A 465 22.95 10.71 -25.27
N TYR A 466 22.60 11.55 -26.26
CA TYR A 466 21.36 11.41 -27.01
C TYR A 466 21.29 10.10 -27.80
N TYR A 467 22.34 9.71 -28.55
CA TYR A 467 22.33 8.46 -29.31
C TYR A 467 22.17 7.24 -28.40
N VAL A 468 22.84 7.21 -27.25
CA VAL A 468 22.72 6.13 -26.26
C VAL A 468 21.31 6.07 -25.66
N ARG A 469 20.77 7.20 -25.16
CA ARG A 469 19.42 7.27 -24.57
C ARG A 469 18.33 6.99 -25.60
N SER A 470 18.46 7.52 -26.81
CA SER A 470 17.51 7.28 -27.91
C SER A 470 17.53 5.82 -28.36
N THR A 471 18.69 5.18 -28.43
CA THR A 471 18.79 3.74 -28.73
C THR A 471 18.12 2.89 -27.65
N GLY A 472 18.31 3.24 -26.37
CA GLY A 472 17.58 2.63 -25.25
C GLY A 472 16.07 2.69 -25.44
N ASN A 473 15.53 3.90 -25.61
CA ASN A 473 14.08 4.13 -25.80
C ASN A 473 13.51 3.39 -27.02
N ILE A 474 14.27 3.26 -28.11
CA ILE A 474 13.86 2.50 -29.31
C ILE A 474 13.78 1.00 -29.01
N ILE A 475 14.74 0.44 -28.26
CA ILE A 475 14.74 -0.98 -27.90
C ILE A 475 13.63 -1.28 -26.89
N GLU A 476 13.38 -0.40 -25.92
CA GLU A 476 12.22 -0.49 -25.01
C GLU A 476 10.91 -0.53 -25.78
N PHE A 477 10.71 0.37 -26.74
CA PHE A 477 9.51 0.40 -27.58
C PHE A 477 9.33 -0.90 -28.38
N ILE A 478 10.41 -1.48 -28.90
CA ILE A 478 10.39 -2.78 -29.59
C ILE A 478 9.96 -3.90 -28.62
N PHE A 479 10.51 -3.94 -27.40
CA PHE A 479 10.06 -4.90 -26.38
C PHE A 479 8.60 -4.67 -25.96
N GLY A 480 8.15 -3.42 -25.86
CA GLY A 480 6.75 -3.05 -25.60
C GLY A 480 5.78 -3.60 -26.66
N VAL A 481 6.11 -3.44 -27.95
CA VAL A 481 5.32 -3.99 -29.07
C VAL A 481 5.33 -5.53 -29.06
N ILE A 482 6.48 -6.16 -28.82
CA ILE A 482 6.61 -7.62 -28.68
C ILE A 482 5.76 -8.15 -27.51
N MET A 483 5.78 -7.47 -26.38
CA MET A 483 5.03 -7.84 -25.17
C MET A 483 3.53 -7.65 -25.33
N PHE A 484 3.09 -6.59 -26.01
CA PHE A 484 1.71 -6.42 -26.41
C PHE A 484 1.25 -7.54 -27.35
N GLY A 485 2.08 -7.98 -28.31
CA GLY A 485 1.81 -9.13 -29.17
C GLY A 485 1.62 -10.44 -28.40
N ASN A 486 2.54 -10.77 -27.49
CA ASN A 486 2.43 -11.93 -26.60
C ASN A 486 1.18 -11.84 -25.69
N GLY A 487 0.88 -10.64 -25.18
CA GLY A 487 -0.30 -10.36 -24.35
C GLY A 487 -1.63 -10.54 -25.09
N ALA A 488 -1.71 -10.06 -26.34
CA ALA A 488 -2.85 -10.24 -27.22
C ALA A 488 -3.05 -11.72 -27.59
N TYR A 489 -1.98 -12.44 -27.96
CA TYR A 489 -2.00 -13.89 -28.19
C TYR A 489 -2.56 -14.63 -26.97
N THR A 490 -2.05 -14.33 -25.77
CA THR A 490 -2.51 -14.94 -24.51
C THR A 490 -3.99 -14.64 -24.23
N MET A 491 -4.49 -13.46 -24.63
CA MET A 491 -5.90 -13.07 -24.46
C MET A 491 -6.84 -13.82 -25.41
N VAL A 492 -6.41 -14.05 -26.66
CA VAL A 492 -7.22 -14.71 -27.70
C VAL A 492 -7.19 -16.24 -27.58
N PHE A 493 -6.02 -16.83 -27.28
CA PHE A 493 -5.81 -18.29 -27.38
C PHE A 493 -5.70 -19.03 -26.04
N GLU A 494 -5.32 -18.38 -24.93
CA GLU A 494 -5.31 -19.03 -23.60
C GLU A 494 -6.54 -18.67 -22.75
N SER A 495 -6.73 -17.38 -22.44
CA SER A 495 -7.69 -16.96 -21.41
C SER A 495 -8.07 -15.47 -21.49
N GLY A 496 -9.23 -15.21 -22.08
CA GLY A 496 -9.87 -13.89 -22.17
C GLY A 496 -10.46 -13.41 -20.83
N SER A 497 -9.62 -12.96 -19.91
CA SER A 497 -10.05 -12.27 -18.68
C SER A 497 -10.31 -10.78 -18.94
N LYS A 498 -11.41 -10.24 -18.41
CA LYS A 498 -11.73 -8.80 -18.49
C LYS A 498 -10.63 -7.93 -17.86
N ILE A 499 -9.96 -8.43 -16.82
CA ILE A 499 -8.81 -7.75 -16.18
C ILE A 499 -7.59 -7.75 -17.11
N ARG A 500 -7.33 -8.86 -17.81
CA ARG A 500 -6.27 -8.97 -18.83
C ARG A 500 -6.50 -7.97 -19.98
N ALA A 501 -7.74 -7.82 -20.44
CA ALA A 501 -8.09 -6.85 -21.47
C ALA A 501 -7.81 -5.40 -21.03
N CYS A 502 -8.26 -5.00 -19.84
CA CYS A 502 -7.99 -3.67 -19.28
C CYS A 502 -6.47 -3.40 -19.15
N MET A 503 -5.72 -4.35 -18.60
CA MET A 503 -4.26 -4.26 -18.46
C MET A 503 -3.55 -4.13 -19.83
N MET A 504 -4.07 -4.79 -20.87
CA MET A 504 -3.54 -4.67 -22.24
C MET A 504 -3.80 -3.29 -22.86
N CYS A 505 -4.96 -2.68 -22.61
CA CYS A 505 -5.25 -1.31 -23.03
C CYS A 505 -4.33 -0.29 -22.35
N LEU A 506 -4.10 -0.45 -21.04
CA LEU A 506 -3.15 0.40 -20.30
C LEU A 506 -1.71 0.24 -20.84
N HIS A 507 -1.29 -0.99 -21.14
CA HIS A 507 0.01 -1.27 -21.75
C HIS A 507 0.15 -0.61 -23.14
N ALA A 508 -0.88 -0.67 -23.99
CA ALA A 508 -0.87 -0.01 -25.29
C ALA A 508 -0.80 1.53 -25.17
N TYR A 509 -1.46 2.10 -24.17
CA TYR A 509 -1.45 3.55 -23.94
C TYR A 509 -0.08 4.04 -23.44
N PHE A 510 0.42 3.49 -22.33
CA PHE A 510 1.65 3.97 -21.71
C PHE A 510 2.93 3.49 -22.43
N ASN A 511 3.03 2.19 -22.71
CA ASN A 511 4.28 1.57 -23.20
C ASN A 511 4.41 1.55 -24.74
N ILE A 512 3.40 2.03 -25.48
CA ILE A 512 3.46 2.12 -26.95
C ILE A 512 3.07 3.53 -27.39
N TYR A 513 1.82 3.97 -27.17
CA TYR A 513 1.34 5.26 -27.70
C TYR A 513 2.10 6.47 -27.10
N LEU A 514 2.21 6.54 -25.77
CA LEU A 514 2.89 7.67 -25.11
C LEU A 514 4.41 7.66 -25.38
N GLN A 515 5.06 6.49 -25.35
CA GLN A 515 6.49 6.38 -25.69
C GLN A 515 6.77 6.80 -27.14
N ALA A 516 5.91 6.39 -28.11
CA ALA A 516 6.00 6.82 -29.49
C ALA A 516 5.76 8.33 -29.66
N LYS A 517 4.71 8.89 -29.01
CA LYS A 517 4.42 10.33 -29.04
C LYS A 517 5.60 11.16 -28.51
N ASN A 518 6.19 10.74 -27.40
CA ASN A 518 7.31 11.44 -26.76
C ASN A 518 8.57 11.34 -27.63
N GLY A 519 8.91 10.15 -28.12
CA GLY A 519 10.04 9.96 -29.05
C GLY A 519 9.90 10.76 -30.33
N TRP A 520 8.68 10.86 -30.88
CA TRP A 520 8.39 11.69 -32.05
C TRP A 520 8.55 13.19 -31.75
N LYS A 521 8.05 13.70 -30.61
CA LYS A 521 8.27 15.10 -30.18
C LYS A 521 9.77 15.41 -30.10
N THR A 522 10.57 14.58 -29.43
CA THR A 522 12.03 14.78 -29.32
C THR A 522 12.73 14.75 -30.69
N PHE A 523 12.33 13.85 -31.60
CA PHE A 523 12.90 13.78 -32.94
C PHE A 523 12.57 15.02 -33.79
N ILE A 524 11.33 15.49 -33.77
CA ILE A 524 10.90 16.70 -34.47
C ILE A 524 11.58 17.95 -33.90
N ASN A 525 11.69 18.08 -32.57
CA ASN A 525 12.42 19.19 -31.94
C ASN A 525 13.90 19.22 -32.36
N ARG A 526 14.61 18.08 -32.30
CA ARG A 526 16.01 18.02 -32.75
C ARG A 526 16.17 18.33 -34.25
N ARG A 527 15.26 17.83 -35.08
CA ARG A 527 15.27 18.11 -36.53
C ARG A 527 15.05 19.58 -36.84
N THR A 528 13.97 20.16 -36.31
CA THR A 528 13.63 21.56 -36.56
C THR A 528 14.71 22.50 -36.02
N ALA A 529 15.32 22.24 -34.85
CA ALA A 529 16.44 23.02 -34.32
C ALA A 529 17.70 23.02 -35.23
N VAL A 530 17.96 21.91 -35.93
CA VAL A 530 19.05 21.83 -36.92
C VAL A 530 18.70 22.59 -38.20
N GLU A 531 17.47 22.45 -38.72
CA GLU A 531 16.98 23.19 -39.89
C GLU A 531 16.99 24.71 -39.62
N LYS A 532 16.50 25.11 -38.45
CA LYS A 532 16.55 26.46 -37.86
C LYS A 532 17.97 27.03 -37.85
N ILE A 533 18.94 26.38 -37.19
CA ILE A 533 20.32 26.93 -37.14
C ILE A 533 20.98 27.00 -38.51
N ASN A 534 20.69 26.06 -39.40
CA ASN A 534 21.25 26.10 -40.75
C ASN A 534 20.77 27.32 -41.56
N SER A 535 19.58 27.88 -41.27
CA SER A 535 19.09 29.11 -41.90
C SER A 535 19.63 30.41 -41.28
N LEU A 536 20.14 30.38 -40.04
CA LEU A 536 20.72 31.57 -39.41
C LEU A 536 22.04 32.00 -40.07
N PRO A 537 22.27 33.31 -40.30
CA PRO A 537 23.52 33.81 -40.85
C PRO A 537 24.73 33.46 -39.97
N GLU A 538 25.87 33.17 -40.63
CA GLU A 538 27.08 32.66 -40.00
C GLU A 538 28.30 33.53 -40.34
N VAL A 539 28.96 34.07 -39.32
CA VAL A 539 30.20 34.86 -39.43
C VAL A 539 31.41 33.93 -39.40
N LYS A 540 32.39 34.20 -40.27
CA LYS A 540 33.67 33.49 -40.39
C LYS A 540 34.77 34.45 -40.85
N GLY A 541 36.03 34.06 -40.64
CA GLY A 541 37.19 34.79 -41.14
C GLY A 541 37.45 36.09 -40.38
N GLU A 542 37.87 37.14 -41.09
CA GLU A 542 38.34 38.39 -40.47
C GLU A 542 37.24 39.10 -39.65
N ARG A 543 35.99 39.08 -40.12
CA ARG A 543 34.81 39.60 -39.39
C ARG A 543 34.52 38.90 -38.05
N LEU A 544 35.12 37.73 -37.82
CA LEU A 544 35.02 37.04 -36.53
C LEU A 544 35.92 37.69 -35.46
N ARG A 545 36.98 38.40 -35.88
CA ARG A 545 37.89 39.17 -35.01
C ARG A 545 37.41 40.59 -34.73
N GLU A 546 36.35 41.02 -35.41
CA GLU A 546 35.65 42.29 -35.16
C GLU A 546 34.60 42.14 -34.03
N ILE A 547 34.35 40.90 -33.58
CA ILE A 547 33.46 40.56 -32.46
C ILE A 547 34.31 40.41 -31.19
N ASP A 548 34.47 41.50 -30.44
CA ASP A 548 35.13 41.55 -29.13
C ASP A 548 34.17 41.08 -28.01
N ASP A 549 33.66 39.86 -28.15
CA ASP A 549 32.64 39.25 -27.28
C ASP A 549 32.83 37.71 -27.20
N VAL A 550 32.24 37.09 -26.18
CA VAL A 550 32.27 35.64 -25.94
C VAL A 550 30.88 35.03 -26.08
N CYS A 551 30.78 33.75 -26.44
CA CYS A 551 29.47 33.09 -26.52
C CYS A 551 28.86 32.94 -25.11
N ALA A 552 27.82 33.72 -24.80
CA ALA A 552 27.17 33.78 -23.48
C ALA A 552 26.57 32.46 -22.93
N ILE A 553 26.63 31.36 -23.70
CA ILE A 553 26.23 30.01 -23.26
C ILE A 553 27.42 29.24 -22.64
N CYS A 554 28.65 29.51 -23.07
CA CYS A 554 29.85 28.75 -22.68
C CYS A 554 31.05 29.63 -22.26
N TYR A 555 30.93 30.95 -22.37
CA TYR A 555 31.95 31.95 -22.02
C TYR A 555 33.30 31.77 -22.72
N HIS A 556 33.31 31.19 -23.93
CA HIS A 556 34.50 31.03 -24.77
C HIS A 556 34.43 31.95 -26.01
N GLU A 557 35.60 32.39 -26.48
CA GLU A 557 35.80 33.22 -27.67
C GLU A 557 35.33 32.54 -28.99
N PHE A 558 35.07 33.35 -30.01
CA PHE A 558 34.67 32.87 -31.34
C PHE A 558 35.89 32.49 -32.20
N THR A 559 36.33 31.23 -32.09
CA THR A 559 37.55 30.74 -32.77
C THR A 559 37.37 30.34 -34.24
N THR A 560 36.16 29.94 -34.65
CA THR A 560 35.91 29.32 -35.97
C THR A 560 34.67 29.87 -36.70
N SER A 561 33.55 30.02 -35.99
CA SER A 561 32.35 30.70 -36.50
C SER A 561 31.42 31.14 -35.39
N ALA A 562 30.59 32.15 -35.68
CA ALA A 562 29.47 32.59 -34.84
C ALA A 562 28.18 32.57 -35.67
N ARG A 563 27.05 32.19 -35.07
CA ARG A 563 25.70 32.37 -35.63
C ARG A 563 25.09 33.62 -35.03
N ILE A 564 24.45 34.43 -35.86
CA ILE A 564 23.72 35.63 -35.44
C ILE A 564 22.22 35.30 -35.40
N THR A 565 21.54 35.61 -34.30
CA THR A 565 20.07 35.52 -34.18
C THR A 565 19.39 36.76 -34.79
N PRO A 566 18.08 36.74 -35.12
CA PRO A 566 17.39 37.93 -35.63
C PRO A 566 17.38 39.15 -34.69
N CYS A 567 17.69 38.94 -33.40
CA CYS A 567 17.90 39.99 -32.41
C CYS A 567 19.39 40.38 -32.24
N ASN A 568 20.24 40.08 -33.23
CA ASN A 568 21.66 40.45 -33.33
C ASN A 568 22.58 39.94 -32.21
N HIS A 569 22.24 38.82 -31.56
CA HIS A 569 23.09 38.18 -30.56
C HIS A 569 23.95 37.06 -31.18
N TYR A 570 25.19 36.91 -30.68
CA TYR A 570 26.20 36.01 -31.21
C TYR A 570 26.36 34.75 -30.35
N PHE A 571 26.37 33.57 -30.99
CA PHE A 571 26.57 32.28 -30.31
C PHE A 571 27.36 31.30 -31.19
N HIS A 572 28.10 30.34 -30.58
CA HIS A 572 28.65 29.22 -31.36
C HIS A 572 27.50 28.35 -31.91
N ALA A 573 27.64 27.85 -33.14
CA ALA A 573 26.62 27.06 -33.82
C ALA A 573 26.23 25.73 -33.11
N LEU A 574 27.05 25.27 -32.16
CA LEU A 574 26.75 24.11 -31.31
C LEU A 574 26.02 24.51 -30.03
N CYS A 575 26.45 25.59 -29.37
CA CYS A 575 25.82 26.07 -28.13
C CYS A 575 24.37 26.50 -28.36
N LEU A 576 24.12 27.29 -29.41
CA LEU A 576 22.75 27.70 -29.77
C LEU A 576 21.88 26.49 -30.16
N ARG A 577 22.48 25.40 -30.68
CA ARG A 577 21.75 24.18 -31.06
C ARG A 577 21.25 23.42 -29.84
N LYS A 578 22.06 23.34 -28.80
CA LYS A 578 21.70 22.72 -27.51
C LYS A 578 20.55 23.49 -26.86
N TRP A 579 20.57 24.83 -26.92
CA TRP A 579 19.46 25.67 -26.45
C TRP A 579 18.17 25.47 -27.27
N LEU A 580 18.24 25.55 -28.59
CA LEU A 580 17.10 25.40 -29.50
C LEU A 580 16.50 23.97 -29.54
N TYR A 581 17.09 22.99 -28.85
CA TYR A 581 16.42 21.70 -28.58
C TYR A 581 15.35 21.80 -27.47
N ILE A 582 15.45 22.80 -26.60
CA ILE A 582 14.61 22.98 -25.40
C ILE A 582 13.67 24.18 -25.56
N GLN A 583 14.20 25.36 -25.94
CA GLN A 583 13.41 26.58 -26.13
C GLN A 583 13.71 27.25 -27.48
N ASP A 584 12.67 27.74 -28.17
CA ASP A 584 12.78 28.45 -29.46
C ASP A 584 13.18 29.94 -29.33
N THR A 585 13.73 30.31 -28.18
CA THR A 585 14.00 31.68 -27.72
C THR A 585 15.50 32.01 -27.77
N CYS A 586 15.86 33.29 -27.82
CA CYS A 586 17.24 33.74 -27.67
C CYS A 586 17.67 33.68 -26.20
N PRO A 587 18.79 33.03 -25.84
CA PRO A 587 19.26 32.95 -24.45
C PRO A 587 19.46 34.30 -23.74
N MET A 588 19.76 35.38 -24.48
CA MET A 588 20.06 36.69 -23.88
C MET A 588 18.85 37.63 -23.76
N CYS A 589 17.77 37.40 -24.49
CA CYS A 589 16.62 38.33 -24.52
C CYS A 589 15.23 37.67 -24.64
N HIS A 590 15.16 36.34 -24.62
CA HIS A 590 13.97 35.50 -24.73
C HIS A 590 13.08 35.70 -25.99
N GLN A 591 13.38 36.66 -26.86
CA GLN A 591 12.73 36.82 -28.16
C GLN A 591 12.89 35.55 -29.00
N LYS A 592 11.82 35.12 -29.69
CA LYS A 592 11.86 33.96 -30.59
C LYS A 592 12.96 34.12 -31.65
N VAL A 593 13.74 33.06 -31.88
CA VAL A 593 14.84 33.07 -32.86
C VAL A 593 14.30 32.95 -34.31
N TYR A 594 12.99 32.76 -34.47
CA TYR A 594 12.28 32.74 -35.75
C TYR A 594 10.97 33.52 -35.61
N THR A 595 10.68 34.36 -36.60
CA THR A 595 9.37 34.97 -36.81
C THR A 595 8.69 34.23 -37.95
N GLU A 596 7.49 33.71 -37.73
CA GLU A 596 6.67 33.18 -38.82
C GLU A 596 6.16 34.35 -39.68
N GLU A 597 6.54 34.38 -40.95
CA GLU A 597 6.05 35.38 -41.91
C GLU A 597 4.57 35.14 -42.22
N LYS A 598 3.68 35.81 -41.48
CA LYS A 598 2.24 35.77 -41.73
C LYS A 598 1.88 36.55 -43.00
N GLU A 599 1.82 35.85 -44.14
CA GLU A 599 1.13 36.33 -45.34
C GLU A 599 -0.39 36.46 -45.08
N ASN A 600 -0.81 37.58 -44.50
CA ASN A 600 -2.22 38.00 -44.42
C ASN A 600 -2.41 39.30 -45.21
N LEU A 601 -2.33 39.19 -46.54
CA LEU A 601 -2.64 40.30 -47.45
C LEU A 601 -4.16 40.38 -47.70
N ASN A 602 -4.78 41.37 -47.04
CA ASN A 602 -6.05 42.05 -47.39
C ASN A 602 -6.99 41.36 -48.40
N ILE A 603 -8.11 40.84 -47.91
CA ILE A 603 -9.37 40.82 -48.67
C ILE A 603 -10.42 41.65 -47.91
N SER A 604 -11.12 42.51 -48.64
CA SER A 604 -11.90 43.64 -48.13
C SER A 604 -13.30 43.28 -47.60
N ASN A 605 -13.75 44.03 -46.59
CA ASN A 605 -15.15 44.16 -46.16
C ASN A 605 -16.13 44.41 -47.33
N ASN A 606 -17.41 44.03 -47.18
CA ASN A 606 -18.50 44.94 -47.56
C ASN A 606 -19.88 44.60 -46.92
N ASN A 607 -20.74 45.63 -46.85
CA ASN A 607 -22.17 45.62 -46.42
C ASN A 607 -22.42 45.29 -44.92
N GLY A 608 -23.34 45.91 -44.16
CA GLY A 608 -24.29 47.02 -44.39
C GLY A 608 -25.44 46.96 -43.34
N PHE A 609 -26.31 47.96 -43.11
CA PHE A 609 -26.42 49.35 -43.60
C PHE A 609 -27.58 50.10 -42.89
N VAL A 610 -27.30 51.19 -42.13
CA VAL A 610 -28.21 52.33 -41.76
C VAL A 610 -29.42 51.98 -40.82
N ALA A 611 -29.73 52.75 -39.76
CA ALA A 611 -30.08 54.18 -39.76
C ALA A 611 -29.65 55.04 -38.54
N LEU A 612 -29.74 56.36 -38.76
CA LEU A 612 -29.47 57.51 -37.87
C LEU A 612 -30.71 57.85 -37.00
N ASP A 613 -30.73 58.77 -36.02
CA ASP A 613 -29.83 59.84 -35.53
C ASP A 613 -30.17 60.07 -34.00
N GLU A 614 -29.57 60.92 -33.14
CA GLU A 614 -28.63 62.07 -33.23
C GLU A 614 -27.58 62.05 -32.07
N ASN A 615 -26.52 62.87 -32.21
CA ASN A 615 -25.85 63.79 -31.25
C ASN A 615 -26.18 63.72 -29.74
N GLU A 616 -25.25 63.87 -28.77
CA GLU A 616 -23.78 64.13 -28.76
C GLU A 616 -23.17 63.67 -27.38
N PRO A 617 -21.83 63.74 -27.13
CA PRO A 617 -21.12 62.93 -26.09
C PRO A 617 -21.10 63.54 -24.66
N ASP A 618 -20.45 62.99 -23.60
CA ASP A 618 -19.28 62.10 -23.53
C ASP A 618 -19.14 61.31 -22.19
N GLU A 619 -18.08 60.48 -22.10
CA GLU A 619 -17.49 59.74 -20.95
C GLU A 619 -18.09 58.39 -20.46
N ASN A 620 -17.17 57.42 -20.24
CA ASN A 620 -17.37 55.96 -20.06
C ASN A 620 -18.07 55.48 -18.76
N PRO A 621 -18.72 54.30 -18.82
CA PRO A 621 -18.62 53.32 -17.73
C PRO A 621 -18.48 51.82 -18.13
N LEU A 622 -17.50 51.15 -17.49
CA LEU A 622 -17.48 49.78 -16.92
C LEU A 622 -18.34 48.60 -17.46
N GLN A 623 -17.62 47.48 -17.70
CA GLN A 623 -17.96 46.06 -17.40
C GLN A 623 -19.09 45.29 -18.12
N GLY A 624 -18.76 44.07 -18.57
CA GLY A 624 -19.71 42.95 -18.77
C GLY A 624 -19.37 41.99 -19.93
N GLU A 625 -19.05 40.72 -19.60
CA GLU A 625 -19.44 39.44 -20.28
C GLU A 625 -19.30 39.28 -21.83
N ASP A 626 -18.89 38.14 -22.42
CA ASP A 626 -18.39 36.86 -21.88
C ASP A 626 -17.66 35.99 -22.94
N GLU A 627 -17.00 34.93 -22.45
CA GLU A 627 -16.62 33.64 -23.07
C GLU A 627 -16.61 33.45 -24.62
N ALA A 628 -15.43 33.13 -25.20
CA ALA A 628 -15.20 31.96 -26.09
C ALA A 628 -13.83 32.00 -26.85
N ALA A 629 -12.70 31.74 -26.16
CA ALA A 629 -11.39 31.59 -26.85
C ALA A 629 -10.38 30.66 -26.15
N ASP A 630 -10.31 30.65 -24.82
CA ASP A 630 -9.27 29.92 -24.08
C ASP A 630 -9.61 28.43 -23.86
N MET A 631 -9.17 27.57 -24.79
CA MET A 631 -9.17 26.11 -24.58
C MET A 631 -8.02 25.34 -25.25
N GLU A 632 -7.00 26.02 -25.80
CA GLU A 632 -5.86 25.36 -26.48
C GLU A 632 -4.47 25.63 -25.85
N ASN A 633 -4.34 26.50 -24.83
CA ASN A 633 -3.04 26.89 -24.25
C ASN A 633 -2.65 26.19 -22.93
N GLU A 634 -3.58 25.70 -22.10
CA GLU A 634 -3.30 25.16 -20.74
C GLU A 634 -2.57 23.80 -20.69
N LEU A 635 -1.91 23.36 -21.77
CA LEU A 635 -1.26 22.04 -21.87
C LEU A 635 0.28 22.08 -21.98
N ASN A 636 0.91 23.21 -21.61
CA ASN A 636 2.38 23.38 -21.77
C ASN A 636 3.15 23.91 -20.54
N GLU A 637 2.53 24.29 -19.42
CA GLU A 637 3.26 24.93 -18.28
C GLU A 637 3.58 24.00 -17.09
N ASP A 638 2.98 22.81 -17.00
CA ASP A 638 3.30 21.81 -15.95
C ASP A 638 4.62 21.05 -16.24
N ASN A 639 5.77 21.72 -16.19
CA ASN A 639 7.03 21.13 -15.71
C ASN A 639 8.11 22.19 -15.36
N ASP A 640 8.96 21.86 -14.38
CA ASP A 640 10.26 22.49 -14.08
C ASP A 640 10.29 23.95 -13.59
N SER A 641 9.75 24.21 -12.39
CA SER A 641 10.35 25.20 -11.47
C SER A 641 10.08 24.88 -10.00
N SER A 642 11.08 24.35 -9.29
CA SER A 642 10.98 24.11 -7.83
C SER A 642 12.34 24.02 -7.13
N GLU A 643 13.07 25.13 -7.02
CA GLU A 643 13.98 25.43 -5.89
C GLU A 643 14.60 26.85 -5.99
N SER A 644 14.11 27.79 -5.17
CA SER A 644 14.94 28.80 -4.46
C SER A 644 14.07 29.74 -3.60
N GLU A 645 14.40 29.79 -2.30
CA GLU A 645 14.29 30.95 -1.38
C GLU A 645 12.93 31.68 -1.18
N GLU A 646 12.45 31.67 0.07
CA GLU A 646 12.41 32.90 0.89
C GLU A 646 12.28 32.56 2.39
N GLU A 647 13.17 33.13 3.23
CA GLU A 647 12.97 33.22 4.69
C GLU A 647 12.48 34.65 5.02
N ALA A 648 11.27 34.80 5.55
CA ALA A 648 10.80 36.07 6.10
C ALA A 648 9.88 35.86 7.31
N GLU A 649 10.11 36.68 8.34
CA GLU A 649 9.50 36.57 9.66
C GLU A 649 8.01 36.99 9.66
N THR A 650 7.22 36.44 10.59
CA THR A 650 6.13 37.24 11.17
C THR A 650 5.88 36.82 12.62
N GLU A 651 5.99 37.79 13.53
CA GLU A 651 5.81 37.57 14.96
C GLU A 651 4.34 37.25 15.31
N ASN A 652 4.12 36.49 16.38
CA ASN A 652 2.84 36.58 17.10
C ASN A 652 3.06 36.36 18.61
N SER A 653 3.22 37.47 19.33
CA SER A 653 3.59 37.49 20.74
C SER A 653 2.39 37.16 21.65
N SER A 654 2.52 36.10 22.46
CA SER A 654 1.49 35.73 23.45
C SER A 654 2.07 35.00 24.67
N GLN A 655 2.95 35.67 25.42
CA GLN A 655 3.27 35.27 26.79
C GLN A 655 2.99 36.40 27.79
N SER A 656 2.18 36.08 28.79
CA SER A 656 1.85 36.94 29.93
C SER A 656 3.01 37.05 30.90
N VAL A 657 3.40 38.28 31.24
CA VAL A 657 4.49 38.56 32.19
C VAL A 657 4.02 38.46 33.64
N THR A 658 4.78 37.73 34.47
CA THR A 658 4.77 37.86 35.93
C THR A 658 6.20 37.83 36.49
N LEU A 659 6.70 39.03 36.83
CA LEU A 659 7.69 39.39 37.86
C LEU A 659 8.81 38.42 38.26
N PRO A 660 10.06 38.90 38.26
CA PRO A 660 11.06 38.65 39.29
C PRO A 660 11.34 39.91 40.15
N GLU A 661 11.78 39.72 41.40
CA GLU A 661 12.28 40.77 42.30
C GLU A 661 13.80 40.68 42.51
N GLU A 662 14.34 41.63 43.28
CA GLU A 662 15.68 41.69 43.91
C GLU A 662 16.93 42.09 43.07
N HIS A 663 17.23 43.39 43.19
CA HIS A 663 18.51 43.96 43.65
C HIS A 663 19.83 43.81 42.85
N SER A 664 20.16 44.93 42.18
CA SER A 664 21.42 45.71 42.30
C SER A 664 22.50 45.27 43.31
N GLU A 665 23.76 45.28 42.86
CA GLU A 665 25.00 45.90 43.41
C GLU A 665 26.19 45.43 42.53
N GLN A 666 27.31 46.12 42.28
CA GLN A 666 27.81 47.50 42.43
C GLN A 666 28.99 47.63 41.41
N GLY A 667 29.36 48.84 40.92
CA GLY A 667 30.65 49.00 40.22
C GLY A 667 30.77 50.13 39.19
N THR A 668 30.94 51.37 39.67
CA THR A 668 31.52 52.57 39.00
C THR A 668 31.18 52.83 37.53
#